data_AF-A0AAP8NET4-F1
#
_entry.id   AF-A0AAP8NET4-F1
#
_cell.length_a   1.000
_cell.length_b   1.000
_cell.length_c   1.000
_cell.angle_alpha   90.00
_cell.angle_beta   90.00
_cell.angle_gamma   90.00
#
_symmetry.space_group_name_H-M   'P 1'
#
loop_
_entity.id
_entity.type
_entity.pdbx_description
1 polymer ?
#
loop_
_entity_poly.entity_id
_entity_poly.type
_entity_poly.pdbx_seq_one_letter_code
_entity_poly.pdbx_strand_id
1 'polypeptide(L)'
;MSGAVSSARFTLQIPAVRNDFKVLAFEGTETISTLYAIHVELVSEDPDFDMEGLLSQPAFLQFGLNGEGIHGRIDDVLAGESDKRLTRYRLILVPSLHYLQFSHDQRIYQGQTVPQIITQTLKRHGILADAFTFHVQPLAARDYCTQYDESDFEFIQRLCAEDGIAWHHQHSAQGHLLVFTDDSVFLPTLRATPYRRDSGMVPEYPVVSRFSLRAATRTSRVTRRDYDLRRPTLLIESRFSAEFTPTLEDYQYPLPLANEKRGKQLARQALERHRADYEMAEGQSNQPTLRCGHLLELTEHPRQKCNDLWLLLGISHTGRQPQVLEESVSSETQSADGFTQGYRNTFHAIPAEVVFRPPLPARRLPLVSQTARVTGPKGEEIYCDEFGRVKVEFHWDRTELNSERSSCWVRVSSSWAGNGFGVVTLPRIGTEVVVTFVEGDPDKPLITGCVINKVTPAPYKLPEHKTRTVLRSRSSPDTGGYSEFTIEDRAGLELVYLRAQRDMERQVLHDSRLAVGRDRWESIQGSSQTTAGKIITVEAGQQVQIKAGASVVLDAGASITLKAGGHHIVIDSGGIFSSTEMVAGGKTSASGAADHPEAAMAGTLAAGPATASTQAAEEGELEEEEEEVELEDELPAGITLRIGVFFDGTGNNLFNSEQVKGCYARDVNLEEEAEDIRQFCQMHGYDGQGNVPDNSYGNDASNVARLYELYRDDQGRQLAKEETIAYIPVYLEGIGTSADKDDSVFSQMTGTGAQGVLARVKQSPTSIIPGIRLFESANPTLKVESVQFDIFGFSRGAAAARHFANEVMKGEQSPLAQLLPADSSLFLESFSWRANIDVSINFIGIFDTAAAIGSMADGDFSVHDANNPGVNLYLAPDIAKKVVHLVARDERRHNFSLNSAGNADIVLPGVHSDLGGGYLPNLVERVLLSKPRCSRDVDFNTPSSSTNAYRLAEQELGRLQDQLHFYGLTLQVKTWAVETASNVKGDRRKSKNVYAAVYSERVVRNDLSLIYLRIMRELANRHGVEFETINQESQSYALPGELKGIARKLMMFALGESRSLDLSLNEHALLAQRYIHLSSNWNAAKGLNETGLSILFINRPADQSVRVVHPNA
;
A
#
# COMPACT_ATOMS: atom_id res chain seq x y z
N MET A 1 48.23 -18.04 -70.53
CA MET A 1 47.33 -17.00 -70.02
C MET A 1 47.20 -17.24 -68.52
N SER A 2 48.05 -16.71 -67.62
CA SER A 2 48.99 -15.58 -67.68
C SER A 2 48.32 -14.22 -67.89
N GLY A 3 47.73 -13.70 -66.82
CA GLY A 3 47.13 -12.35 -66.69
C GLY A 3 46.41 -12.18 -65.35
N ALA A 4 46.36 -10.94 -64.84
CA ALA A 4 45.50 -10.50 -63.72
C ALA A 4 45.72 -11.08 -62.29
N VAL A 5 46.96 -11.44 -61.91
CA VAL A 5 47.33 -11.77 -60.50
C VAL A 5 48.50 -10.88 -60.02
N SER A 6 48.29 -9.55 -59.98
CA SER A 6 49.23 -8.60 -59.34
C SER A 6 48.59 -7.20 -59.18
N SER A 7 47.50 -7.09 -58.41
CA SER A 7 46.95 -5.79 -58.01
C SER A 7 46.19 -5.86 -56.69
N ALA A 8 46.33 -4.82 -55.87
CA ALA A 8 45.45 -4.60 -54.73
C ALA A 8 44.03 -4.27 -55.25
N ARG A 9 43.03 -4.95 -54.70
CA ARG A 9 41.60 -4.79 -54.98
C ARG A 9 40.87 -4.07 -53.83
N PHE A 10 41.40 -4.14 -52.62
CA PHE A 10 40.90 -3.43 -51.45
C PHE A 10 41.72 -2.17 -51.22
N THR A 11 41.03 -1.04 -51.06
CA THR A 11 41.63 0.29 -50.84
C THR A 11 40.86 1.04 -49.77
N LEU A 12 41.58 1.80 -48.94
CA LEU A 12 41.00 2.76 -48.01
C LEU A 12 41.27 4.17 -48.54
N GLN A 13 40.24 5.01 -48.60
CA GLN A 13 40.35 6.40 -49.02
C GLN A 13 40.06 7.29 -47.82
N ILE A 14 41.01 8.14 -47.43
CA ILE A 14 40.88 9.13 -46.33
C ILE A 14 41.10 10.52 -46.94
N PRO A 15 40.06 11.21 -47.46
CA PRO A 15 40.25 12.40 -48.30
C PRO A 15 40.95 13.58 -47.62
N ALA A 16 40.89 13.66 -46.29
CA ALA A 16 41.48 14.75 -45.50
C ALA A 16 42.97 14.53 -45.15
N VAL A 17 43.46 13.28 -45.19
CA VAL A 17 44.80 12.91 -44.70
C VAL A 17 45.60 12.23 -45.80
N ARG A 18 46.72 12.84 -46.21
CA ARG A 18 47.64 12.23 -47.17
C ARG A 18 48.29 11.01 -46.52
N ASN A 19 48.07 9.83 -47.09
CA ASN A 19 48.57 8.56 -46.60
C ASN A 19 48.96 7.62 -47.76
N ASP A 20 49.63 6.52 -47.45
CA ASP A 20 50.05 5.45 -48.37
C ASP A 20 49.40 4.09 -48.03
N PHE A 21 48.42 4.06 -47.12
CA PHE A 21 47.90 2.85 -46.49
C PHE A 21 47.40 1.80 -47.50
N LYS A 22 48.04 0.62 -47.49
CA LYS A 22 47.58 -0.57 -48.22
C LYS A 22 46.71 -1.43 -47.30
N VAL A 23 45.50 -1.81 -47.74
CA VAL A 23 44.62 -2.70 -46.96
C VAL A 23 45.16 -4.14 -46.96
N LEU A 24 45.47 -4.66 -45.78
CA LEU A 24 45.90 -6.04 -45.55
C LEU A 24 44.71 -6.98 -45.34
N ALA A 25 43.81 -6.59 -44.44
CA ALA A 25 42.60 -7.33 -44.10
C ALA A 25 41.51 -6.37 -43.60
N PHE A 26 40.27 -6.84 -43.58
CA PHE A 26 39.20 -6.17 -42.83
C PHE A 26 38.14 -7.19 -42.40
N GLU A 27 37.53 -6.93 -41.25
CA GLU A 27 36.38 -7.67 -40.75
C GLU A 27 35.45 -6.76 -39.95
N GLY A 28 34.17 -7.06 -39.95
CA GLY A 28 33.19 -6.23 -39.26
C GLY A 28 31.76 -6.54 -39.63
N THR A 29 30.83 -5.92 -38.91
CA THR A 29 29.41 -6.19 -39.03
C THR A 29 28.61 -4.92 -39.27
N GLU A 30 27.58 -5.04 -40.10
CA GLU A 30 26.46 -4.10 -40.17
C GLU A 30 25.15 -4.85 -39.95
N THR A 31 24.24 -4.26 -39.18
CA THR A 31 22.92 -4.84 -38.89
C THR A 31 21.89 -3.72 -38.79
N ILE A 32 20.70 -3.95 -39.33
CA ILE A 32 19.58 -3.01 -39.28
C ILE A 32 19.26 -2.62 -37.82
N SER A 33 19.01 -1.33 -37.61
CA SER A 33 18.82 -0.69 -36.31
C SER A 33 20.00 -0.83 -35.32
N THR A 34 21.20 -1.10 -35.83
CA THR A 34 22.45 -1.27 -35.06
C THR A 34 23.57 -0.43 -35.68
N LEU A 35 24.49 0.07 -34.85
CA LEU A 35 25.71 0.73 -35.35
C LEU A 35 26.61 -0.32 -36.00
N TYR A 36 27.14 -0.04 -37.18
CA TYR A 36 28.18 -0.89 -37.79
C TYR A 36 29.56 -0.52 -37.24
N ALA A 37 30.45 -1.51 -37.26
CA ALA A 37 31.88 -1.31 -36.98
C ALA A 37 32.68 -2.20 -37.94
N ILE A 38 33.57 -1.60 -38.72
CA ILE A 38 34.49 -2.33 -39.61
C ILE A 38 35.93 -2.08 -39.14
N HIS A 39 36.56 -3.14 -38.62
CA HIS A 39 37.99 -3.16 -38.32
C HIS A 39 38.77 -3.31 -39.62
N VAL A 40 39.70 -2.39 -39.89
CA VAL A 40 40.54 -2.40 -41.10
C VAL A 40 41.99 -2.50 -40.67
N GLU A 41 42.67 -3.56 -41.14
CA GLU A 41 44.10 -3.74 -40.95
C GLU A 41 44.85 -3.22 -42.18
N LEU A 42 45.84 -2.37 -41.92
CA LEU A 42 46.58 -1.61 -42.91
C LEU A 42 48.09 -1.85 -42.75
N VAL A 43 48.83 -1.65 -43.83
CA VAL A 43 50.29 -1.48 -43.78
C VAL A 43 50.71 -0.20 -44.51
N SER A 44 51.78 0.41 -44.02
CA SER A 44 52.38 1.64 -44.53
C SER A 44 53.90 1.57 -44.41
N GLU A 45 54.63 2.30 -45.25
CA GLU A 45 56.08 2.51 -45.13
C GLU A 45 56.46 3.65 -44.15
N ASP A 46 55.47 4.38 -43.61
CA ASP A 46 55.61 5.42 -42.59
C ASP A 46 55.32 4.84 -41.17
N PRO A 47 56.28 4.86 -40.23
CA PRO A 47 56.08 4.38 -38.86
C PRO A 47 55.48 5.42 -37.91
N ASP A 48 55.49 6.71 -38.25
CA ASP A 48 55.26 7.82 -37.32
C ASP A 48 54.02 8.66 -37.71
N PHE A 49 52.95 8.02 -38.17
CA PHE A 49 51.70 8.72 -38.51
C PHE A 49 51.06 9.43 -37.30
N ASP A 50 50.53 10.63 -37.54
CA ASP A 50 49.67 11.35 -36.61
C ASP A 50 48.34 10.60 -36.38
N MET A 51 48.31 9.80 -35.31
CA MET A 51 47.13 9.03 -34.92
C MET A 51 45.97 9.92 -34.44
N GLU A 52 46.25 11.08 -33.84
CA GLU A 52 45.20 12.00 -33.37
C GLU A 52 44.54 12.72 -34.56
N GLY A 53 45.34 13.15 -35.54
CA GLY A 53 44.86 13.73 -36.79
C GLY A 53 44.04 12.77 -37.67
N LEU A 54 44.16 11.44 -37.46
CA LEU A 54 43.33 10.42 -38.10
C LEU A 54 41.96 10.23 -37.43
N LEU A 55 41.81 10.54 -36.13
CA LEU A 55 40.55 10.37 -35.41
C LEU A 55 39.44 11.25 -35.99
N SER A 56 38.21 10.73 -35.95
CA SER A 56 37.02 11.34 -36.56
C SER A 56 37.08 11.62 -38.06
N GLN A 57 38.15 11.29 -38.79
CA GLN A 57 38.23 11.59 -40.23
C GLN A 57 37.27 10.70 -41.04
N PRO A 58 36.60 11.23 -42.08
CA PRO A 58 35.76 10.43 -42.97
C PRO A 58 36.64 9.52 -43.84
N ALA A 59 36.24 8.27 -43.98
CA ALA A 59 36.98 7.29 -44.77
C ALA A 59 36.06 6.29 -45.49
N PHE A 60 36.46 5.89 -46.71
CA PHE A 60 35.75 4.92 -47.53
C PHE A 60 36.61 3.68 -47.77
N LEU A 61 36.16 2.53 -47.25
CA LEU A 61 36.74 1.22 -47.54
C LEU A 61 36.07 0.63 -48.78
N GLN A 62 36.75 0.67 -49.92
CA GLN A 62 36.29 0.04 -51.15
C GLN A 62 36.78 -1.41 -51.21
N PHE A 63 35.85 -2.35 -51.46
CA PHE A 63 36.16 -3.78 -51.62
C PHE A 63 35.45 -4.48 -52.78
N GLY A 64 34.47 -3.83 -53.41
CA GLY A 64 33.83 -4.27 -54.64
C GLY A 64 34.52 -3.75 -55.90
N LEU A 65 34.38 -4.49 -56.99
CA LEU A 65 35.04 -4.25 -58.26
C LEU A 65 34.41 -3.09 -59.08
N ASN A 66 33.19 -2.67 -58.75
CA ASN A 66 32.47 -1.58 -59.42
C ASN A 66 32.40 -0.30 -58.55
N GLY A 67 33.20 -0.22 -57.49
CA GLY A 67 33.18 0.90 -56.54
C GLY A 67 32.44 0.61 -55.23
N GLU A 68 31.97 -0.61 -54.99
CA GLU A 68 31.19 -0.92 -53.78
C GLU A 68 32.09 -0.94 -52.52
N GLY A 69 31.60 -0.33 -51.44
CA GLY A 69 32.37 -0.17 -50.21
C GLY A 69 31.52 0.30 -49.03
N ILE A 70 32.18 0.60 -47.91
CA ILE A 70 31.55 1.14 -46.70
C ILE A 70 32.24 2.46 -46.34
N HIS A 71 31.45 3.54 -46.29
CA HIS A 71 31.88 4.84 -45.78
C HIS A 71 31.61 4.93 -44.28
N GLY A 72 32.61 5.31 -43.48
CA GLY A 72 32.52 5.57 -42.05
C GLY A 72 33.33 6.80 -41.62
N ARG A 73 33.46 6.97 -40.30
CA ARG A 73 34.48 7.82 -39.67
C ARG A 73 35.44 6.93 -38.88
N ILE A 74 36.70 7.32 -38.77
CA ILE A 74 37.71 6.61 -37.96
C ILE A 74 37.44 6.89 -36.47
N ASP A 75 37.19 5.85 -35.69
CA ASP A 75 36.83 5.92 -34.26
C ASP A 75 38.02 5.61 -33.35
N ASP A 76 38.75 4.54 -33.67
CA ASP A 76 39.91 4.03 -32.96
C ASP A 76 41.08 3.85 -33.93
N VAL A 77 42.30 4.09 -33.44
CA VAL A 77 43.56 4.05 -34.19
C VAL A 77 44.62 3.37 -33.35
N LEU A 78 45.14 2.24 -33.83
CA LEU A 78 46.23 1.51 -33.19
C LEU A 78 47.39 1.34 -34.17
N ALA A 79 48.54 1.92 -33.83
CA ALA A 79 49.83 1.53 -34.39
C ALA A 79 50.26 0.19 -33.75
N GLY A 80 50.59 -0.78 -34.59
CA GLY A 80 51.04 -2.11 -34.21
C GLY A 80 52.56 -2.26 -34.36
N GLU A 81 53.01 -3.49 -34.64
CA GLU A 81 54.43 -3.78 -34.86
C GLU A 81 54.95 -3.18 -36.18
N SER A 82 56.16 -2.61 -36.13
CA SER A 82 56.97 -2.24 -37.29
C SER A 82 57.95 -3.35 -37.63
N ASP A 83 57.84 -3.92 -38.83
CA ASP A 83 58.92 -4.71 -39.45
C ASP A 83 59.90 -3.75 -40.15
N LYS A 84 60.98 -4.27 -40.74
CA LYS A 84 62.11 -3.54 -41.37
C LYS A 84 61.73 -2.61 -42.55
N ARG A 85 60.45 -2.52 -42.91
CA ARG A 85 59.93 -1.65 -43.98
C ARG A 85 58.47 -1.26 -43.75
N LEU A 86 57.64 -2.16 -43.23
CA LEU A 86 56.20 -1.94 -43.10
C LEU A 86 55.77 -1.90 -41.63
N THR A 87 55.07 -0.83 -41.25
CA THR A 87 54.37 -0.71 -39.98
C THR A 87 52.92 -1.13 -40.16
N ARG A 88 52.41 -1.97 -39.25
CA ARG A 88 51.00 -2.37 -39.20
C ARG A 88 50.19 -1.31 -38.47
N TYR A 89 49.04 -0.96 -39.02
CA TYR A 89 48.05 -0.11 -38.35
C TYR A 89 46.69 -0.80 -38.36
N ARG A 90 45.86 -0.53 -37.34
CA ARG A 90 44.45 -0.93 -37.30
C ARG A 90 43.58 0.30 -37.07
N LEU A 91 42.53 0.43 -37.86
CA LEU A 91 41.50 1.47 -37.72
C LEU A 91 40.13 0.82 -37.48
N ILE A 92 39.22 1.51 -36.81
CA ILE A 92 37.79 1.12 -36.76
C ILE A 92 36.96 2.18 -37.49
N LEU A 93 36.17 1.75 -38.48
CA LEU A 93 35.21 2.60 -39.20
C LEU A 93 33.79 2.45 -38.65
N VAL A 94 33.21 3.55 -38.19
CA VAL A 94 31.88 3.63 -37.56
C VAL A 94 30.97 4.66 -38.26
N PRO A 95 29.64 4.65 -38.08
CA PRO A 95 28.77 5.72 -38.55
C PRO A 95 28.96 7.01 -37.76
N SER A 96 28.62 8.16 -38.36
CA SER A 96 28.55 9.45 -37.65
C SER A 96 27.59 9.41 -36.44
N LEU A 97 26.60 8.50 -36.47
CA LEU A 97 25.68 8.22 -35.37
C LEU A 97 26.37 7.61 -34.13
N HIS A 98 27.53 6.96 -34.27
CA HIS A 98 28.26 6.32 -33.16
C HIS A 98 28.65 7.33 -32.05
N TYR A 99 29.04 8.54 -32.45
CA TYR A 99 29.52 9.60 -31.56
C TYR A 99 28.45 10.08 -30.57
N LEU A 100 27.16 9.89 -30.88
CA LEU A 100 26.05 10.25 -30.00
C LEU A 100 25.95 9.35 -28.75
N GLN A 101 26.69 8.23 -28.69
CA GLN A 101 26.83 7.43 -27.47
C GLN A 101 27.62 8.17 -26.37
N PHE A 102 28.53 9.08 -26.75
CA PHE A 102 29.34 9.85 -25.80
C PHE A 102 28.63 11.11 -25.29
N SER A 103 27.51 11.51 -25.91
CA SER A 103 26.71 12.66 -25.50
C SER A 103 25.53 12.22 -24.64
N HIS A 104 25.42 12.78 -23.44
CA HIS A 104 24.33 12.52 -22.48
C HIS A 104 23.66 13.82 -22.07
N ASP A 105 22.34 13.81 -21.88
CA ASP A 105 21.56 15.01 -21.55
C ASP A 105 20.23 14.65 -20.88
N GLN A 106 19.56 15.65 -20.29
CA GLN A 106 18.22 15.53 -19.72
C GLN A 106 17.36 16.65 -20.32
N ARG A 107 16.31 16.30 -21.08
CA ARG A 107 15.58 17.23 -21.96
C ARG A 107 14.10 16.88 -22.07
N ILE A 108 13.26 17.91 -22.20
CA ILE A 108 11.82 17.78 -22.45
C ILE A 108 11.50 18.19 -23.90
N TYR A 109 10.66 17.39 -24.56
CA TYR A 109 10.09 17.66 -25.88
C TYR A 109 8.56 17.62 -25.77
N GLN A 110 7.87 18.63 -26.32
CA GLN A 110 6.41 18.77 -26.22
C GLN A 110 5.81 19.12 -27.58
N GLY A 111 4.70 18.47 -27.95
CA GLY A 111 3.98 18.73 -29.20
C GLY A 111 4.75 18.36 -30.48
N GLN A 112 5.79 17.53 -30.39
CA GLN A 112 6.63 17.11 -31.51
C GLN A 112 6.41 15.64 -31.88
N THR A 113 6.55 15.28 -33.16
CA THR A 113 6.59 13.88 -33.63
C THR A 113 7.98 13.28 -33.43
N VAL A 114 8.10 11.95 -33.36
CA VAL A 114 9.41 11.27 -33.22
C VAL A 114 10.43 11.68 -34.30
N PRO A 115 10.07 11.77 -35.60
CA PRO A 115 10.99 12.31 -36.62
C PRO A 115 11.45 13.76 -36.37
N GLN A 116 10.62 14.62 -35.78
CA GLN A 116 11.01 15.99 -35.40
C GLN A 116 11.99 15.99 -34.22
N ILE A 117 11.73 15.17 -33.20
CA ILE A 117 12.59 15.00 -32.02
C ILE A 117 13.98 14.49 -32.45
N ILE A 118 14.02 13.41 -33.24
CA ILE A 118 15.27 12.85 -33.78
C ILE A 118 15.98 13.88 -34.66
N THR A 119 15.27 14.59 -35.54
CA THR A 119 15.83 15.68 -36.36
C THR A 119 16.46 16.79 -35.50
N GLN A 120 15.84 17.15 -34.37
CA GLN A 120 16.37 18.16 -33.44
C GLN A 120 17.64 17.65 -32.73
N THR A 121 17.69 16.38 -32.33
CA THR A 121 18.85 15.77 -31.68
C THR A 121 20.02 15.59 -32.65
N LEU A 122 19.79 15.07 -33.86
CA LEU A 122 20.83 14.92 -34.90
C LEU A 122 21.47 16.27 -35.28
N LYS A 123 20.66 17.33 -35.46
CA LYS A 123 21.16 18.67 -35.81
C LYS A 123 22.03 19.31 -34.72
N ARG A 124 21.85 18.96 -33.44
CA ARG A 124 22.72 19.45 -32.35
C ARG A 124 24.15 18.90 -32.47
N HIS A 125 24.32 17.73 -33.09
CA HIS A 125 25.61 17.07 -33.35
C HIS A 125 26.17 17.35 -34.76
N GLY A 126 25.66 18.39 -35.44
CA GLY A 126 26.11 18.75 -36.79
C GLY A 126 25.68 17.77 -37.89
N ILE A 127 24.84 16.78 -37.57
CA ILE A 127 24.27 15.86 -38.57
C ILE A 127 23.09 16.60 -39.22
N LEU A 128 23.30 17.07 -40.45
CA LEU A 128 22.36 17.90 -41.20
C LEU A 128 21.40 17.07 -42.08
N ALA A 129 20.42 17.74 -42.68
CA ALA A 129 19.26 17.12 -43.34
C ALA A 129 19.56 16.44 -44.70
N ASP A 130 20.81 16.50 -45.15
CA ASP A 130 21.39 15.74 -46.26
C ASP A 130 22.02 14.41 -45.81
N ALA A 131 22.34 14.27 -44.51
CA ALA A 131 22.93 13.06 -43.93
C ALA A 131 21.89 12.03 -43.43
N PHE A 132 20.59 12.36 -43.43
CA PHE A 132 19.52 11.42 -43.07
C PHE A 132 18.19 11.66 -43.82
N THR A 133 17.35 10.63 -43.91
CA THR A 133 16.00 10.68 -44.50
C THR A 133 15.00 9.85 -43.69
N PHE A 134 13.71 10.22 -43.78
CA PHE A 134 12.60 9.53 -43.13
C PHE A 134 11.57 9.04 -44.16
N HIS A 135 11.42 7.71 -44.26
CA HIS A 135 10.39 7.02 -45.03
C HIS A 135 9.43 6.31 -44.09
N VAL A 136 8.71 7.10 -43.28
CA VAL A 136 7.77 6.64 -42.25
C VAL A 136 6.36 7.17 -42.48
N GLN A 137 5.33 6.44 -42.03
CA GLN A 137 3.95 6.89 -42.07
C GLN A 137 3.71 8.09 -41.12
N PRO A 138 2.66 8.91 -41.32
CA PRO A 138 2.39 10.07 -40.45
C PRO A 138 2.13 9.69 -38.99
N LEU A 139 3.13 9.93 -38.14
CA LEU A 139 3.08 9.70 -36.70
C LEU A 139 2.39 10.86 -35.97
N ALA A 140 1.75 10.55 -34.85
CA ALA A 140 1.19 11.57 -33.96
C ALA A 140 2.31 12.34 -33.23
N ALA A 141 2.04 13.60 -32.89
CA ALA A 141 2.87 14.33 -31.94
C ALA A 141 2.74 13.70 -30.55
N ARG A 142 3.83 13.70 -29.78
CA ARG A 142 3.83 13.35 -28.35
C ARG A 142 3.50 14.60 -27.55
N ASP A 143 2.47 14.54 -26.72
CA ASP A 143 2.08 15.65 -25.83
C ASP A 143 3.24 16.04 -24.88
N TYR A 144 3.99 15.04 -24.45
CA TYR A 144 5.17 15.14 -23.60
C TYR A 144 6.10 13.95 -23.93
N CYS A 145 7.40 14.19 -24.03
CA CYS A 145 8.40 13.15 -24.17
C CYS A 145 9.77 13.61 -23.64
N THR A 146 10.42 12.77 -22.86
CA THR A 146 11.58 13.12 -22.06
C THR A 146 12.77 12.26 -22.46
N GLN A 147 13.92 12.90 -22.62
CA GLN A 147 15.23 12.25 -22.60
C GLN A 147 15.72 12.28 -21.15
N TYR A 148 16.00 11.12 -20.55
CA TYR A 148 16.45 11.07 -19.14
C TYR A 148 17.43 9.92 -18.89
N ASP A 149 18.62 10.26 -18.38
CA ASP A 149 19.69 9.33 -17.98
C ASP A 149 20.09 8.32 -19.09
N GLU A 150 20.09 8.79 -20.34
CA GLU A 150 20.37 8.03 -21.55
C GLU A 150 21.19 8.88 -22.54
N SER A 151 22.04 8.24 -23.33
CA SER A 151 22.80 8.94 -24.37
C SER A 151 21.90 9.44 -25.51
N ASP A 152 22.38 10.41 -26.29
CA ASP A 152 21.68 10.91 -27.48
C ASP A 152 21.47 9.80 -28.53
N PHE A 153 22.33 8.78 -28.55
CA PHE A 153 22.13 7.58 -29.37
C PHE A 153 21.01 6.68 -28.83
N GLU A 154 21.06 6.34 -27.54
CA GLU A 154 20.05 5.48 -26.90
C GLU A 154 18.65 6.11 -26.96
N PHE A 155 18.54 7.43 -26.80
CA PHE A 155 17.29 8.16 -26.96
C PHE A 155 16.70 7.98 -28.37
N ILE A 156 17.51 8.15 -29.42
CA ILE A 156 17.09 7.91 -30.81
C ILE A 156 16.71 6.43 -31.01
N GLN A 157 17.52 5.49 -30.52
CA GLN A 157 17.25 4.06 -30.64
C GLN A 157 15.94 3.66 -29.93
N ARG A 158 15.69 4.20 -28.74
CA ARG A 158 14.46 4.00 -27.96
C ARG A 158 13.23 4.54 -28.68
N LEU A 159 13.25 5.79 -29.13
CA LEU A 159 12.12 6.38 -29.86
C LEU A 159 11.82 5.63 -31.16
N CYS A 160 12.86 5.22 -31.90
CA CYS A 160 12.72 4.35 -33.08
C CYS A 160 12.10 3.00 -32.72
N ALA A 161 12.57 2.35 -31.67
CA ALA A 161 12.04 1.05 -31.24
C ALA A 161 10.59 1.14 -30.74
N GLU A 162 10.24 2.17 -29.98
CA GLU A 162 8.88 2.43 -29.48
C GLU A 162 7.87 2.63 -30.62
N ASP A 163 8.19 3.48 -31.60
CA ASP A 163 7.32 3.80 -32.74
C ASP A 163 7.42 2.76 -33.89
N GLY A 164 8.33 1.79 -33.79
CA GLY A 164 8.50 0.69 -34.75
C GLY A 164 9.30 1.06 -36.01
N ILE A 165 10.09 2.12 -35.96
CA ILE A 165 10.91 2.66 -37.05
C ILE A 165 12.26 1.93 -37.09
N ALA A 166 12.50 1.15 -38.14
CA ALA A 166 13.81 0.59 -38.43
C ALA A 166 14.74 1.66 -39.03
N TRP A 167 16.06 1.45 -38.93
CA TRP A 167 17.02 2.30 -39.62
C TRP A 167 18.23 1.53 -40.16
N HIS A 168 18.80 2.00 -41.27
CA HIS A 168 20.02 1.44 -41.88
C HIS A 168 20.86 2.55 -42.51
N HIS A 169 22.05 2.19 -43.00
CA HIS A 169 22.93 3.12 -43.70
C HIS A 169 23.02 2.76 -45.19
N GLN A 170 23.06 3.77 -46.05
CA GLN A 170 23.38 3.63 -47.47
C GLN A 170 24.72 4.35 -47.72
N HIS A 171 25.67 3.66 -48.37
CA HIS A 171 27.05 4.14 -48.48
C HIS A 171 27.40 4.56 -49.91
N SER A 172 28.14 5.66 -50.03
CA SER A 172 28.80 6.15 -51.24
C SER A 172 30.25 6.50 -50.93
N ALA A 173 31.08 6.76 -51.94
CA ALA A 173 32.46 7.21 -51.71
C ALA A 173 32.55 8.60 -51.04
N GLN A 174 31.45 9.37 -51.05
CA GLN A 174 31.36 10.73 -50.53
C GLN A 174 30.75 10.82 -49.12
N GLY A 175 30.11 9.75 -48.63
CA GLY A 175 29.37 9.78 -47.36
C GLY A 175 28.45 8.57 -47.15
N HIS A 176 27.90 8.47 -45.94
CA HIS A 176 26.80 7.56 -45.61
C HIS A 176 25.51 8.34 -45.30
N LEU A 177 24.38 7.86 -45.81
CA LEU A 177 23.03 8.37 -45.54
C LEU A 177 22.36 7.47 -44.49
N LEU A 178 21.87 8.04 -43.40
CA LEU A 178 21.08 7.33 -42.39
C LEU A 178 19.60 7.31 -42.80
N VAL A 179 19.05 6.14 -43.06
CA VAL A 179 17.71 5.95 -43.60
C VAL A 179 16.80 5.37 -42.52
N PHE A 180 15.80 6.14 -42.08
CA PHE A 180 14.75 5.68 -41.16
C PHE A 180 13.51 5.23 -41.96
N THR A 181 12.90 4.09 -41.60
CA THR A 181 11.69 3.59 -42.28
C THR A 181 10.80 2.71 -41.40
N ASP A 182 9.50 2.64 -41.69
CA ASP A 182 8.53 1.77 -41.00
C ASP A 182 7.85 0.75 -41.92
N ASP A 183 8.26 0.64 -43.19
CA ASP A 183 7.64 -0.18 -44.24
C ASP A 183 8.72 -0.73 -45.21
N SER A 184 8.60 -2.00 -45.65
CA SER A 184 9.58 -2.63 -46.53
C SER A 184 9.55 -2.12 -47.98
N VAL A 185 8.48 -1.42 -48.39
CA VAL A 185 8.34 -0.82 -49.73
C VAL A 185 9.43 0.22 -50.05
N PHE A 186 10.04 0.84 -49.03
CA PHE A 186 11.11 1.84 -49.22
C PHE A 186 12.53 1.25 -49.21
N LEU A 187 12.68 -0.07 -49.11
CA LEU A 187 13.97 -0.74 -49.05
C LEU A 187 14.51 -1.03 -50.46
N PRO A 188 15.77 -0.70 -50.77
CA PRO A 188 16.35 -0.91 -52.10
C PRO A 188 16.57 -2.40 -52.41
N THR A 189 16.18 -2.81 -53.62
CA THR A 189 16.39 -4.18 -54.13
C THR A 189 17.73 -4.32 -54.86
N LEU A 190 18.50 -5.32 -54.46
CA LEU A 190 19.76 -5.72 -55.08
C LEU A 190 19.53 -6.59 -56.31
N ARG A 191 20.57 -6.78 -57.13
CA ARG A 191 20.52 -7.72 -58.25
C ARG A 191 20.39 -9.16 -57.74
N ALA A 192 19.52 -9.93 -58.39
CA ALA A 192 19.36 -11.36 -58.16
C ALA A 192 20.71 -12.08 -58.13
N THR A 193 20.96 -12.86 -57.07
CA THR A 193 22.21 -13.58 -56.87
C THR A 193 21.93 -15.09 -56.83
N PRO A 194 22.49 -15.89 -57.75
CA PRO A 194 22.20 -17.31 -57.82
C PRO A 194 22.93 -18.11 -56.74
N TYR A 195 22.31 -19.21 -56.34
CA TYR A 195 22.87 -20.20 -55.45
C TYR A 195 23.77 -21.18 -56.21
N ARG A 196 25.01 -21.35 -55.72
CA ARG A 196 25.98 -22.33 -56.20
C ARG A 196 26.65 -22.97 -55.00
N ARG A 197 26.24 -24.18 -54.62
CA ARG A 197 26.89 -24.95 -53.55
C ARG A 197 28.39 -25.01 -53.83
N ASP A 198 29.18 -24.66 -52.81
CA ASP A 198 30.64 -24.70 -52.87
C ASP A 198 31.16 -26.07 -53.37
N SER A 199 32.04 -26.00 -54.38
CA SER A 199 32.65 -27.13 -55.09
C SER A 199 34.18 -27.09 -55.07
N GLY A 200 34.79 -26.14 -54.34
CA GLY A 200 36.23 -25.90 -54.34
C GLY A 200 36.76 -25.17 -55.59
N MET A 201 35.90 -24.84 -56.56
CA MET A 201 36.23 -24.02 -57.72
C MET A 201 35.77 -22.57 -57.51
N VAL A 202 36.61 -21.59 -57.88
CA VAL A 202 36.24 -20.17 -57.80
C VAL A 202 35.16 -19.86 -58.84
N PRO A 203 33.96 -19.34 -58.45
CA PRO A 203 32.91 -18.97 -59.40
C PRO A 203 33.31 -17.77 -60.28
N GLU A 204 32.88 -17.77 -61.55
CA GLU A 204 33.15 -16.68 -62.50
C GLU A 204 32.43 -15.36 -62.16
N TYR A 205 31.34 -15.45 -61.40
CA TYR A 205 30.50 -14.34 -60.93
C TYR A 205 30.15 -14.53 -59.44
N PRO A 206 29.72 -13.49 -58.71
CA PRO A 206 29.37 -13.64 -57.30
C PRO A 206 28.11 -14.49 -57.08
N VAL A 207 28.13 -15.31 -56.04
CA VAL A 207 27.11 -16.34 -55.72
C VAL A 207 26.85 -16.44 -54.22
N VAL A 208 25.69 -16.99 -53.87
CA VAL A 208 25.43 -17.51 -52.52
C VAL A 208 25.88 -18.98 -52.47
N SER A 209 26.85 -19.29 -51.61
CA SER A 209 27.49 -20.62 -51.54
C SER A 209 26.88 -21.55 -50.48
N ARG A 210 26.23 -20.97 -49.46
CA ARG A 210 25.40 -21.65 -48.47
C ARG A 210 24.15 -20.83 -48.20
N PHE A 211 23.01 -21.50 -48.03
CA PHE A 211 21.74 -20.91 -47.63
C PHE A 211 20.99 -21.93 -46.77
N SER A 212 20.64 -21.55 -45.54
CA SER A 212 19.97 -22.40 -44.55
C SER A 212 18.75 -21.69 -43.99
N LEU A 213 17.67 -22.42 -43.71
CA LEU A 213 16.46 -21.85 -43.12
C LEU A 213 16.27 -22.38 -41.69
N ARG A 214 15.99 -21.46 -40.77
CA ARG A 214 15.64 -21.68 -39.36
C ARG A 214 14.21 -21.18 -39.14
N ALA A 215 13.37 -22.02 -38.57
CA ALA A 215 12.07 -21.62 -38.03
C ALA A 215 12.07 -21.81 -36.50
N ALA A 216 11.42 -20.93 -35.75
CA ALA A 216 11.45 -20.96 -34.30
C ALA A 216 10.16 -20.43 -33.65
N THR A 217 9.75 -21.07 -32.54
CA THR A 217 8.55 -20.68 -31.78
C THR A 217 8.67 -19.26 -31.24
N ARG A 218 7.63 -18.45 -31.45
CA ARG A 218 7.52 -17.05 -31.01
C ARG A 218 6.11 -16.77 -30.48
N THR A 219 5.98 -15.66 -29.77
CA THR A 219 4.71 -15.05 -29.35
C THR A 219 3.67 -15.10 -30.47
N SER A 220 2.43 -15.47 -30.12
CA SER A 220 1.31 -15.56 -31.06
C SER A 220 0.13 -14.67 -30.69
N ARG A 221 0.12 -14.08 -29.49
CA ARG A 221 -0.81 -13.00 -29.10
C ARG A 221 -0.06 -11.87 -28.39
N VAL A 222 -0.44 -10.63 -28.67
CA VAL A 222 -0.06 -9.46 -27.90
C VAL A 222 -1.33 -8.78 -27.37
N THR A 223 -1.32 -8.42 -26.09
CA THR A 223 -2.37 -7.60 -25.45
C THR A 223 -1.72 -6.40 -24.74
N ARG A 224 -2.14 -5.18 -25.08
CA ARG A 224 -1.70 -3.93 -24.45
C ARG A 224 -2.86 -3.22 -23.75
N ARG A 225 -2.60 -2.60 -22.60
CA ARG A 225 -3.58 -1.78 -21.85
C ARG A 225 -2.95 -0.50 -21.28
N ASP A 226 -3.81 0.49 -21.00
CA ASP A 226 -3.47 1.71 -20.26
C ASP A 226 -4.67 2.21 -19.45
N TYR A 227 -4.48 3.29 -18.69
CA TYR A 227 -5.54 4.04 -18.02
C TYR A 227 -5.69 5.45 -18.64
N ASP A 228 -6.90 5.82 -19.03
CA ASP A 228 -7.23 7.16 -19.53
C ASP A 228 -7.99 7.98 -18.47
N LEU A 229 -7.34 9.03 -17.97
CA LEU A 229 -7.89 9.99 -17.01
C LEU A 229 -9.24 10.59 -17.44
N ARG A 230 -9.43 10.82 -18.76
CA ARG A 230 -10.65 11.42 -19.31
C ARG A 230 -11.79 10.42 -19.47
N ARG A 231 -11.49 9.12 -19.44
CA ARG A 231 -12.46 8.02 -19.62
C ARG A 231 -12.14 6.86 -18.63
N PRO A 232 -12.15 7.11 -17.31
CA PRO A 232 -11.60 6.18 -16.31
C PRO A 232 -12.37 4.85 -16.18
N THR A 233 -13.59 4.78 -16.71
CA THR A 233 -14.42 3.56 -16.77
C THR A 233 -14.26 2.78 -18.08
N LEU A 234 -13.56 3.31 -19.07
CA LEU A 234 -13.28 2.63 -20.33
C LEU A 234 -12.03 1.77 -20.20
N LEU A 235 -12.19 0.46 -20.34
CA LEU A 235 -11.06 -0.46 -20.48
C LEU A 235 -10.36 -0.21 -21.83
N ILE A 236 -9.32 0.62 -21.84
CA ILE A 236 -8.47 0.77 -23.02
C ILE A 236 -7.57 -0.47 -23.13
N GLU A 237 -7.97 -1.36 -24.03
CA GLU A 237 -7.25 -2.56 -24.38
C GLU A 237 -7.10 -2.64 -25.90
N SER A 238 -6.00 -3.21 -26.38
CA SER A 238 -5.83 -3.58 -27.78
C SER A 238 -5.08 -4.89 -27.89
N ARG A 239 -5.55 -5.75 -28.78
CA ARG A 239 -5.01 -7.10 -28.99
C ARG A 239 -4.67 -7.32 -30.46
N PHE A 240 -3.62 -8.08 -30.72
CA PHE A 240 -3.27 -8.57 -32.05
C PHE A 240 -2.75 -10.01 -31.95
N SER A 241 -3.08 -10.86 -32.92
CA SER A 241 -2.81 -12.30 -32.87
C SER A 241 -2.33 -12.82 -34.23
N ALA A 242 -1.51 -13.86 -34.21
CA ALA A 242 -1.10 -14.65 -35.37
C ALA A 242 -1.64 -16.07 -35.24
N GLU A 243 -1.82 -16.75 -36.37
CA GLU A 243 -2.34 -18.13 -36.42
C GLU A 243 -1.27 -19.14 -35.96
N PHE A 244 -1.21 -19.40 -34.65
CA PHE A 244 -0.31 -20.37 -34.05
C PHE A 244 -0.86 -20.93 -32.72
N THR A 245 -0.70 -22.25 -32.53
CA THR A 245 -1.18 -23.02 -31.37
C THR A 245 0.00 -23.75 -30.73
N PRO A 246 0.18 -23.72 -29.39
CA PRO A 246 -0.64 -23.04 -28.39
C PRO A 246 -0.54 -21.51 -28.47
N THR A 247 -1.51 -20.82 -27.89
CA THR A 247 -1.45 -19.35 -27.77
C THR A 247 -0.39 -18.94 -26.75
N LEU A 248 0.63 -18.22 -27.21
CA LEU A 248 1.69 -17.65 -26.39
C LEU A 248 1.49 -16.14 -26.34
N GLU A 249 1.13 -15.60 -25.18
CA GLU A 249 0.76 -14.20 -25.00
C GLU A 249 1.86 -13.35 -24.35
N ASP A 250 2.16 -12.21 -24.97
CA ASP A 250 2.81 -11.07 -24.33
C ASP A 250 1.73 -10.05 -23.89
N TYR A 251 1.55 -9.90 -22.58
CA TYR A 251 0.65 -8.94 -21.95
C TYR A 251 1.46 -7.82 -21.28
N GLN A 252 1.13 -6.55 -21.55
CA GLN A 252 1.75 -5.39 -20.90
C GLN A 252 0.73 -4.31 -20.51
N TYR A 253 0.94 -3.77 -19.31
CA TYR A 253 0.26 -2.62 -18.71
C TYR A 253 1.24 -1.93 -17.75
N PRO A 254 1.23 -0.60 -17.61
CA PRO A 254 0.62 0.39 -18.51
C PRO A 254 1.54 0.70 -19.71
N LEU A 255 0.96 1.15 -20.82
CA LEU A 255 1.68 1.61 -22.02
C LEU A 255 0.95 2.81 -22.60
N PRO A 256 1.60 3.89 -23.07
CA PRO A 256 0.91 5.14 -23.46
C PRO A 256 -0.11 4.96 -24.61
N LEU A 257 -1.37 4.72 -24.28
CA LEU A 257 -2.47 4.45 -25.23
C LEU A 257 -3.44 5.63 -25.31
N ALA A 258 -2.97 6.76 -25.87
CA ALA A 258 -3.77 7.96 -26.09
C ALA A 258 -5.09 7.73 -26.85
N ASN A 259 -5.20 6.66 -27.65
CA ASN A 259 -6.46 6.18 -28.25
C ASN A 259 -6.34 4.73 -28.76
N GLU A 260 -7.47 4.10 -29.07
CA GLU A 260 -7.54 2.74 -29.62
C GLU A 260 -6.79 2.54 -30.94
N LYS A 261 -6.70 3.56 -31.82
CA LYS A 261 -5.97 3.43 -33.09
C LYS A 261 -4.48 3.23 -32.81
N ARG A 262 -3.91 3.99 -31.86
CA ARG A 262 -2.54 3.83 -31.37
C ARG A 262 -2.37 2.52 -30.60
N GLY A 263 -3.36 2.10 -29.80
CA GLY A 263 -3.36 0.78 -29.14
C GLY A 263 -3.27 -0.39 -30.13
N LYS A 264 -4.09 -0.37 -31.18
CA LYS A 264 -4.06 -1.38 -32.26
C LYS A 264 -2.74 -1.35 -33.04
N GLN A 265 -2.19 -0.16 -33.30
CA GLN A 265 -0.85 0.00 -33.90
C GLN A 265 0.24 -0.65 -33.03
N LEU A 266 0.32 -0.28 -31.75
CA LEU A 266 1.37 -0.77 -30.84
C LEU A 266 1.26 -2.28 -30.56
N ALA A 267 0.04 -2.82 -30.45
CA ALA A 267 -0.17 -4.27 -30.33
C ALA A 267 0.28 -5.02 -31.59
N ARG A 268 0.01 -4.46 -32.79
CA ARG A 268 0.49 -5.01 -34.07
C ARG A 268 2.02 -4.96 -34.17
N GLN A 269 2.63 -3.80 -33.93
CA GLN A 269 4.08 -3.60 -34.00
C GLN A 269 4.84 -4.45 -32.98
N ALA A 270 4.28 -4.71 -31.81
CA ALA A 270 4.87 -5.63 -30.84
C ALA A 270 4.80 -7.10 -31.30
N LEU A 271 3.72 -7.54 -31.96
CA LEU A 271 3.67 -8.90 -32.52
C LEU A 271 4.57 -9.04 -33.76
N GLU A 272 4.63 -8.02 -34.61
CA GLU A 272 5.60 -7.92 -35.71
C GLU A 272 7.04 -8.07 -35.18
N ARG A 273 7.42 -7.31 -34.14
CA ARG A 273 8.72 -7.41 -33.46
C ARG A 273 9.01 -8.82 -32.93
N HIS A 274 8.07 -9.41 -32.19
CA HIS A 274 8.24 -10.77 -31.66
C HIS A 274 8.34 -11.86 -32.72
N ARG A 275 7.87 -11.61 -33.95
CA ARG A 275 7.81 -12.60 -35.03
C ARG A 275 8.75 -12.30 -36.18
N ALA A 276 9.55 -11.23 -36.10
CA ALA A 276 10.52 -10.86 -37.13
C ALA A 276 11.51 -12.00 -37.44
N ASP A 277 11.95 -12.77 -36.43
CA ASP A 277 12.83 -13.94 -36.58
C ASP A 277 12.10 -15.28 -36.32
N TYR A 278 10.80 -15.34 -36.64
CA TYR A 278 10.01 -16.59 -36.67
C TYR A 278 10.51 -17.54 -37.77
N GLU A 279 10.80 -17.00 -38.96
CA GLU A 279 11.48 -17.69 -40.07
C GLU A 279 12.65 -16.80 -40.52
N MET A 280 13.85 -17.38 -40.55
CA MET A 280 15.10 -16.67 -40.80
C MET A 280 16.02 -17.52 -41.68
N ALA A 281 16.64 -16.87 -42.65
CA ALA A 281 17.70 -17.43 -43.48
C ALA A 281 19.09 -17.07 -42.93
N GLU A 282 20.01 -18.03 -42.97
CA GLU A 282 21.44 -17.87 -42.69
C GLU A 282 22.23 -18.25 -43.94
N GLY A 283 23.09 -17.35 -44.43
CA GLY A 283 23.75 -17.48 -45.72
C GLY A 283 25.24 -17.13 -45.72
N GLN A 284 25.94 -17.60 -46.76
CA GLN A 284 27.33 -17.26 -47.04
C GLN A 284 27.45 -16.89 -48.52
N SER A 285 28.19 -15.82 -48.85
CA SER A 285 28.39 -15.38 -50.23
C SER A 285 29.77 -14.73 -50.46
N ASN A 286 30.12 -14.50 -51.72
CA ASN A 286 31.22 -13.61 -52.13
C ASN A 286 30.72 -12.32 -52.82
N GLN A 287 29.43 -11.97 -52.65
CA GLN A 287 28.78 -10.83 -53.30
C GLN A 287 29.11 -9.51 -52.56
N PRO A 288 29.91 -8.58 -53.13
CA PRO A 288 30.31 -7.35 -52.44
C PRO A 288 29.17 -6.31 -52.32
N THR A 289 28.08 -6.49 -53.07
CA THR A 289 26.93 -5.57 -53.10
C THR A 289 25.93 -5.76 -51.96
N LEU A 290 26.00 -6.87 -51.20
CA LEU A 290 25.03 -7.12 -50.13
C LEU A 290 25.17 -6.05 -49.04
N ARG A 291 24.04 -5.45 -48.64
CA ARG A 291 23.97 -4.47 -47.55
C ARG A 291 22.79 -4.72 -46.61
N CYS A 292 22.90 -4.36 -45.34
CA CYS A 292 21.78 -4.41 -44.40
C CYS A 292 20.66 -3.43 -44.83
N GLY A 293 19.40 -3.77 -44.53
CA GLY A 293 18.24 -2.98 -44.97
C GLY A 293 18.02 -2.99 -46.49
N HIS A 294 18.56 -3.98 -47.21
CA HIS A 294 18.33 -4.17 -48.65
C HIS A 294 17.62 -5.50 -48.91
N LEU A 295 16.88 -5.58 -50.03
CA LEU A 295 16.18 -6.78 -50.47
C LEU A 295 17.06 -7.57 -51.46
N LEU A 296 17.24 -8.87 -51.23
CA LEU A 296 18.01 -9.79 -52.06
C LEU A 296 17.11 -10.86 -52.67
N GLU A 297 17.01 -10.87 -54.01
CA GLU A 297 16.41 -11.99 -54.74
C GLU A 297 17.43 -13.14 -54.82
N LEU A 298 17.08 -14.31 -54.26
CA LEU A 298 17.87 -15.53 -54.41
C LEU A 298 17.32 -16.34 -55.60
N THR A 299 18.20 -16.91 -56.41
CA THR A 299 17.82 -17.77 -57.55
C THR A 299 18.58 -19.09 -57.57
N GLU A 300 18.11 -20.05 -58.37
CA GLU A 300 18.76 -21.35 -58.62
C GLU A 300 19.00 -22.26 -57.38
N HIS A 301 18.36 -21.97 -56.24
CA HIS A 301 18.42 -22.82 -55.05
C HIS A 301 17.54 -24.08 -55.19
N PRO A 302 18.01 -25.29 -54.81
CA PRO A 302 17.26 -26.55 -54.99
C PRO A 302 15.93 -26.66 -54.25
N ARG A 303 15.72 -25.89 -53.17
CA ARG A 303 14.39 -25.74 -52.54
C ARG A 303 13.72 -24.52 -53.15
N GLN A 304 12.63 -24.73 -53.89
CA GLN A 304 11.94 -23.65 -54.62
C GLN A 304 11.48 -22.50 -53.71
N LYS A 305 11.05 -22.79 -52.47
CA LYS A 305 10.67 -21.77 -51.47
C LYS A 305 11.79 -20.80 -51.06
N CYS A 306 13.05 -21.08 -51.40
CA CYS A 306 14.14 -20.15 -51.13
C CYS A 306 14.38 -19.19 -52.31
N ASN A 307 13.87 -19.51 -53.51
CA ASN A 307 14.00 -18.69 -54.71
C ASN A 307 12.98 -17.54 -54.67
N ASP A 308 13.22 -16.60 -53.75
CA ASP A 308 12.29 -15.56 -53.34
C ASP A 308 13.07 -14.30 -52.89
N LEU A 309 12.35 -13.28 -52.42
CA LEU A 309 12.90 -11.99 -51.99
C LEU A 309 13.14 -11.95 -50.48
N TRP A 310 14.40 -11.71 -50.07
CA TRP A 310 14.84 -11.75 -48.67
C TRP A 310 15.36 -10.40 -48.20
N LEU A 311 14.83 -9.87 -47.10
CA LEU A 311 15.35 -8.69 -46.42
C LEU A 311 16.62 -9.05 -45.63
N LEU A 312 17.76 -8.52 -46.05
CA LEU A 312 19.04 -8.62 -45.35
C LEU A 312 18.99 -7.83 -44.04
N LEU A 313 18.93 -8.53 -42.91
CA LEU A 313 18.93 -7.90 -41.59
C LEU A 313 20.35 -7.50 -41.16
N GLY A 314 21.34 -8.36 -41.35
CA GLY A 314 22.72 -8.03 -41.05
C GLY A 314 23.75 -8.94 -41.68
N ILE A 315 24.96 -8.42 -41.82
CA ILE A 315 26.04 -8.96 -42.65
C ILE A 315 27.35 -8.83 -41.90
N SER A 316 28.12 -9.92 -41.85
CA SER A 316 29.52 -9.93 -41.41
C SER A 316 30.40 -9.98 -42.65
N HIS A 317 31.20 -8.95 -42.88
CA HIS A 317 32.13 -8.87 -43.99
C HIS A 317 33.50 -9.44 -43.59
N THR A 318 34.21 -10.07 -44.52
CA THR A 318 35.62 -10.44 -44.33
C THR A 318 36.39 -10.28 -45.64
N GLY A 319 37.43 -9.45 -45.62
CA GLY A 319 38.39 -9.30 -46.72
C GLY A 319 39.81 -9.64 -46.27
N ARG A 320 40.57 -10.38 -47.11
CA ARG A 320 41.99 -10.67 -46.91
C ARG A 320 42.80 -10.48 -48.19
N GLN A 321 43.91 -9.77 -48.08
CA GLN A 321 44.77 -9.35 -49.19
C GLN A 321 46.25 -9.42 -48.78
N PRO A 322 46.80 -10.62 -48.47
CA PRO A 322 48.19 -10.78 -48.02
C PRO A 322 49.23 -10.30 -49.06
N GLN A 323 48.83 -10.06 -50.31
CA GLN A 323 49.67 -9.52 -51.37
C GLN A 323 50.35 -8.19 -51.01
N VAL A 324 49.77 -7.37 -50.13
CA VAL A 324 50.35 -6.06 -49.76
C VAL A 324 51.60 -6.15 -48.88
N LEU A 325 51.87 -7.33 -48.30
CA LEU A 325 53.09 -7.59 -47.53
C LEU A 325 54.32 -7.82 -48.44
N GLU A 326 54.10 -8.13 -49.71
CA GLU A 326 55.13 -8.36 -50.73
C GLU A 326 56.14 -9.44 -50.28
N GLU A 327 57.39 -9.10 -49.94
CA GLU A 327 58.41 -10.07 -49.46
C GLU A 327 58.26 -10.43 -47.96
N SER A 328 57.39 -9.72 -47.23
CA SER A 328 57.26 -9.77 -45.76
C SER A 328 56.20 -10.77 -45.26
N VAL A 329 55.90 -11.82 -46.04
CA VAL A 329 54.86 -12.81 -45.71
C VAL A 329 55.39 -13.84 -44.71
N SER A 330 55.12 -13.62 -43.42
CA SER A 330 55.39 -14.60 -42.35
C SER A 330 54.45 -15.81 -42.46
N SER A 331 54.90 -16.97 -41.97
CA SER A 331 54.19 -18.26 -42.08
C SER A 331 52.86 -18.34 -41.30
N GLU A 332 52.53 -17.31 -40.52
CA GLU A 332 51.44 -17.32 -39.53
C GLU A 332 50.07 -16.96 -40.11
N THR A 333 49.97 -16.55 -41.38
CA THR A 333 48.71 -16.14 -42.01
C THR A 333 47.76 -17.30 -42.39
N GLN A 334 47.87 -18.47 -41.75
CA GLN A 334 46.92 -19.57 -41.91
C GLN A 334 45.75 -19.39 -40.93
N SER A 335 44.56 -19.08 -41.45
CA SER A 335 43.35 -19.12 -40.63
C SER A 335 42.89 -20.56 -40.38
N ALA A 336 42.28 -20.79 -39.22
CA ALA A 336 41.75 -22.10 -38.82
C ALA A 336 40.61 -22.62 -39.74
N ASP A 337 40.08 -21.78 -40.64
CA ASP A 337 39.04 -22.10 -41.63
C ASP A 337 39.55 -22.14 -43.09
N GLY A 338 40.84 -21.93 -43.33
CA GLY A 338 41.47 -21.96 -44.66
C GLY A 338 41.25 -20.72 -45.55
N PHE A 339 40.54 -19.68 -45.09
CA PHE A 339 40.32 -18.46 -45.87
C PHE A 339 41.55 -17.53 -45.86
N THR A 340 42.38 -17.66 -46.90
CA THR A 340 43.68 -16.95 -47.03
C THR A 340 43.63 -15.66 -47.86
N GLN A 341 42.75 -15.58 -48.87
CA GLN A 341 42.63 -14.41 -49.76
C GLN A 341 41.20 -14.23 -50.29
N GLY A 342 40.80 -12.99 -50.52
CA GLY A 342 39.60 -12.61 -51.25
C GLY A 342 38.62 -11.83 -50.38
N TYR A 343 37.38 -11.74 -50.85
CA TYR A 343 36.25 -11.21 -50.08
C TYR A 343 35.18 -12.28 -49.92
N ARG A 344 34.58 -12.34 -48.74
CA ARG A 344 33.39 -13.12 -48.42
C ARG A 344 32.51 -12.35 -47.44
N ASN A 345 31.28 -12.82 -47.27
CA ASN A 345 30.44 -12.46 -46.15
C ASN A 345 29.62 -13.65 -45.65
N THR A 346 29.16 -13.52 -44.41
CA THR A 346 28.01 -14.27 -43.89
C THR A 346 26.87 -13.28 -43.65
N PHE A 347 25.63 -13.69 -43.88
CA PHE A 347 24.46 -12.82 -43.72
C PHE A 347 23.31 -13.56 -43.07
N HIS A 348 22.43 -12.80 -42.40
CA HIS A 348 21.13 -13.28 -41.94
C HIS A 348 20.01 -12.42 -42.51
N ALA A 349 18.91 -13.06 -42.89
CA ALA A 349 17.82 -12.43 -43.62
C ALA A 349 16.45 -13.02 -43.25
N ILE A 350 15.38 -12.32 -43.59
CA ILE A 350 13.98 -12.75 -43.36
C ILE A 350 13.17 -12.56 -44.65
N PRO A 351 12.01 -13.22 -44.86
CA PRO A 351 11.20 -13.00 -46.05
C PRO A 351 10.77 -11.53 -46.16
N ALA A 352 10.79 -10.93 -47.37
CA ALA A 352 10.56 -9.49 -47.56
C ALA A 352 9.14 -9.00 -47.16
N GLU A 353 8.19 -9.94 -47.04
CA GLU A 353 6.83 -9.75 -46.50
C GLU A 353 6.79 -9.58 -44.97
N VAL A 354 7.83 -10.00 -44.25
CA VAL A 354 7.91 -9.87 -42.78
C VAL A 354 8.42 -8.49 -42.41
N VAL A 355 7.53 -7.65 -41.87
CA VAL A 355 7.87 -6.27 -41.48
C VAL A 355 8.77 -6.28 -40.23
N PHE A 356 10.06 -6.03 -40.43
CA PHE A 356 11.01 -5.89 -39.34
C PHE A 356 10.67 -4.72 -38.41
N ARG A 357 10.84 -4.92 -37.10
CA ARG A 357 10.73 -3.89 -36.07
C ARG A 357 11.95 -3.97 -35.15
N PRO A 358 12.57 -2.84 -34.76
CA PRO A 358 13.72 -2.87 -33.85
C PRO A 358 13.38 -3.56 -32.52
N PRO A 359 14.33 -4.26 -31.88
CA PRO A 359 14.18 -4.67 -30.50
C PRO A 359 13.95 -3.44 -29.60
N LEU A 360 13.12 -3.56 -28.56
CA LEU A 360 13.01 -2.54 -27.54
C LEU A 360 14.28 -2.58 -26.67
N PRO A 361 14.98 -1.46 -26.43
CA PRO A 361 16.10 -1.43 -25.50
C PRO A 361 15.62 -1.77 -24.08
N ALA A 362 16.52 -2.32 -23.26
CA ALA A 362 16.24 -2.57 -21.86
C ALA A 362 16.00 -1.22 -21.15
N ARG A 363 14.86 -1.10 -20.47
CA ARG A 363 14.49 0.14 -19.77
C ARG A 363 15.44 0.35 -18.58
N ARG A 364 16.16 1.49 -18.59
CA ARG A 364 17.05 1.93 -17.49
C ARG A 364 16.25 2.18 -16.20
N LEU A 365 16.96 2.41 -15.09
CA LEU A 365 16.43 2.45 -13.73
C LEU A 365 15.18 3.35 -13.60
N PRO A 366 14.15 2.93 -12.84
CA PRO A 366 12.93 3.72 -12.67
C PRO A 366 13.23 5.01 -11.90
N LEU A 367 12.87 6.15 -12.49
CA LEU A 367 12.95 7.44 -11.82
C LEU A 367 11.88 7.51 -10.73
N VAL A 368 12.24 7.36 -9.45
CA VAL A 368 11.24 7.23 -8.36
C VAL A 368 10.53 8.56 -8.09
N SER A 369 11.25 9.54 -7.52
CA SER A 369 10.73 10.86 -7.20
C SER A 369 11.81 11.93 -7.31
N GLN A 370 11.41 13.16 -7.65
CA GLN A 370 12.26 14.36 -7.65
C GLN A 370 11.48 15.56 -7.13
N THR A 371 12.18 16.61 -6.67
CA THR A 371 11.58 17.93 -6.45
C THR A 371 11.48 18.71 -7.76
N ALA A 372 10.43 19.53 -7.88
CA ALA A 372 10.24 20.47 -8.98
C ALA A 372 9.55 21.75 -8.45
N ARG A 373 9.68 22.85 -9.18
CA ARG A 373 8.98 24.11 -8.88
C ARG A 373 7.73 24.24 -9.72
N VAL A 374 6.60 24.64 -9.13
CA VAL A 374 5.35 24.90 -9.87
C VAL A 374 5.46 26.20 -10.69
N THR A 375 5.04 26.15 -11.95
CA THR A 375 5.13 27.28 -12.91
C THR A 375 3.79 27.59 -13.59
N GLY A 376 3.74 28.75 -14.26
CA GLY A 376 2.57 29.23 -15.00
C GLY A 376 2.81 30.64 -15.58
N PRO A 377 1.78 31.29 -16.14
CA PRO A 377 1.89 32.60 -16.77
C PRO A 377 2.38 33.70 -15.82
N LYS A 378 3.17 34.63 -16.39
CA LYS A 378 3.74 35.76 -15.63
C LYS A 378 2.63 36.68 -15.09
N GLY A 379 2.48 36.69 -13.76
CA GLY A 379 1.53 37.56 -13.05
C GLY A 379 0.36 36.81 -12.40
N GLU A 380 0.25 35.50 -12.63
CA GLU A 380 -0.71 34.63 -11.93
C GLU A 380 -0.11 34.07 -10.63
N GLU A 381 -0.97 33.61 -9.71
CA GLU A 381 -0.56 32.86 -8.52
C GLU A 381 -0.94 31.37 -8.58
N ILE A 382 -1.97 31.03 -9.35
CA ILE A 382 -2.56 29.69 -9.43
C ILE A 382 -2.86 29.44 -10.91
N TYR A 383 -2.19 28.46 -11.50
CA TYR A 383 -2.39 28.07 -12.90
C TYR A 383 -2.70 26.58 -12.97
N CYS A 384 -3.96 26.24 -13.21
CA CYS A 384 -4.44 24.86 -13.25
C CYS A 384 -5.51 24.63 -14.32
N ASP A 385 -5.76 23.35 -14.66
CA ASP A 385 -6.80 22.94 -15.59
C ASP A 385 -8.07 22.39 -14.91
N GLU A 386 -9.01 21.89 -15.72
CA GLU A 386 -10.29 21.29 -15.28
C GLU A 386 -10.14 20.08 -14.32
N PHE A 387 -8.96 19.45 -14.29
CA PHE A 387 -8.62 18.32 -13.42
C PHE A 387 -7.76 18.73 -12.21
N GLY A 388 -7.56 20.03 -11.98
CA GLY A 388 -6.69 20.54 -10.92
C GLY A 388 -5.20 20.26 -11.15
N ARG A 389 -4.80 19.96 -12.39
CA ARG A 389 -3.40 19.72 -12.75
C ARG A 389 -2.65 21.04 -12.83
N VAL A 390 -1.37 21.05 -12.46
CA VAL A 390 -0.50 22.24 -12.55
C VAL A 390 0.66 21.96 -13.51
N LYS A 391 1.50 22.97 -13.76
CA LYS A 391 2.76 22.81 -14.48
C LYS A 391 3.96 22.94 -13.55
N VAL A 392 5.08 22.35 -13.93
CA VAL A 392 6.31 22.31 -13.14
C VAL A 392 7.55 22.54 -13.99
N GLU A 393 8.63 22.88 -13.30
CA GLU A 393 9.97 23.11 -13.81
C GLU A 393 10.92 22.23 -12.98
N PHE A 394 11.50 21.22 -13.62
CA PHE A 394 12.47 20.33 -12.98
C PHE A 394 13.83 21.00 -12.89
N HIS A 395 14.58 20.75 -11.82
CA HIS A 395 15.89 21.38 -11.58
C HIS A 395 16.96 21.05 -12.64
N TRP A 396 16.73 20.04 -13.47
CA TRP A 396 17.61 19.62 -14.57
C TRP A 396 17.18 20.14 -15.95
N ASP A 397 15.97 20.72 -16.11
CA ASP A 397 15.63 21.36 -17.39
C ASP A 397 16.42 22.66 -17.54
N ARG A 398 16.97 22.84 -18.74
CA ARG A 398 17.81 23.97 -19.13
C ARG A 398 17.19 24.76 -20.29
N THR A 399 15.96 24.43 -20.70
CA THR A 399 15.35 24.94 -21.94
C THR A 399 14.26 25.98 -21.72
N GLU A 400 13.26 25.73 -20.87
CA GLU A 400 12.07 26.60 -20.69
C GLU A 400 11.91 27.00 -19.21
N LEU A 401 12.77 27.91 -18.74
CA LEU A 401 12.82 28.34 -17.34
C LEU A 401 11.68 29.31 -16.96
N ASN A 402 11.05 29.11 -15.80
CA ASN A 402 9.97 29.93 -15.23
C ASN A 402 8.79 30.20 -16.21
N SER A 403 8.40 29.22 -17.01
CA SER A 403 7.50 29.38 -18.17
C SER A 403 6.22 28.54 -18.02
N GLU A 404 5.11 28.94 -18.67
CA GLU A 404 3.94 28.08 -18.84
C GLU A 404 4.20 26.89 -19.78
N ARG A 405 5.43 26.76 -20.29
CA ARG A 405 5.90 25.72 -21.22
C ARG A 405 6.84 24.70 -20.58
N SER A 406 7.27 24.92 -19.33
CA SER A 406 8.27 24.06 -18.65
C SER A 406 7.87 22.57 -18.59
N SER A 407 6.57 22.26 -18.50
CA SER A 407 6.08 20.87 -18.54
C SER A 407 4.71 20.70 -19.20
N CYS A 408 4.31 19.44 -19.36
CA CYS A 408 2.90 19.04 -19.52
C CYS A 408 2.07 19.33 -18.25
N TRP A 409 0.77 19.03 -18.31
CA TRP A 409 -0.15 19.15 -17.17
C TRP A 409 0.01 17.97 -16.20
N VAL A 410 0.69 18.21 -15.08
CA VAL A 410 1.02 17.23 -14.04
C VAL A 410 -0.13 17.13 -13.03
N ARG A 411 -0.60 15.90 -12.77
CA ARG A 411 -1.63 15.64 -11.75
C ARG A 411 -1.11 15.94 -10.36
N VAL A 412 -1.98 16.45 -9.49
CA VAL A 412 -1.72 16.64 -8.06
C VAL A 412 -2.46 15.56 -7.28
N SER A 413 -1.74 14.86 -6.39
CA SER A 413 -2.33 13.93 -5.43
C SER A 413 -3.12 14.69 -4.37
N SER A 414 -4.22 14.09 -3.91
CA SER A 414 -4.99 14.58 -2.77
C SER A 414 -5.05 13.48 -1.71
N SER A 415 -5.00 13.88 -0.44
CA SER A 415 -5.20 12.98 0.70
C SER A 415 -6.60 12.37 0.74
N TRP A 416 -7.57 12.93 0.02
CA TRP A 416 -8.91 12.33 -0.13
C TRP A 416 -9.58 12.82 -1.41
N ALA A 417 -10.03 11.91 -2.27
CA ALA A 417 -10.77 12.24 -3.48
C ALA A 417 -11.85 11.21 -3.80
N GLY A 418 -13.02 11.69 -4.22
CA GLY A 418 -14.17 10.86 -4.59
C GLY A 418 -15.13 11.58 -5.54
N ASN A 419 -16.27 10.94 -5.83
CA ASN A 419 -17.24 11.48 -6.80
C ASN A 419 -18.00 12.69 -6.23
N GLY A 420 -17.46 13.88 -6.41
CA GLY A 420 -18.03 15.14 -5.90
C GLY A 420 -17.69 15.45 -4.43
N PHE A 421 -16.71 14.76 -3.84
CA PHE A 421 -16.26 14.97 -2.46
C PHE A 421 -14.75 14.73 -2.31
N GLY A 422 -14.17 15.22 -1.21
CA GLY A 422 -12.76 15.06 -0.87
C GLY A 422 -12.09 16.38 -0.47
N VAL A 423 -10.76 16.37 -0.47
CA VAL A 423 -9.89 17.53 -0.25
C VAL A 423 -9.36 18.00 -1.61
N VAL A 424 -9.25 19.31 -1.81
CA VAL A 424 -8.53 19.90 -2.96
C VAL A 424 -7.61 21.00 -2.43
N THR A 425 -6.30 20.80 -2.58
CA THR A 425 -5.31 21.84 -2.33
C THR A 425 -4.44 21.97 -3.58
N LEU A 426 -4.46 23.16 -4.18
CA LEU A 426 -3.72 23.43 -5.41
C LEU A 426 -2.37 24.09 -5.07
N PRO A 427 -1.23 23.49 -5.45
CA PRO A 427 0.07 24.13 -5.37
C PRO A 427 0.07 25.46 -6.14
N ARG A 428 0.65 26.51 -5.56
CA ARG A 428 0.75 27.83 -6.20
C ARG A 428 2.02 27.92 -7.03
N ILE A 429 2.05 28.87 -7.97
CA ILE A 429 3.27 29.19 -8.73
C ILE A 429 4.38 29.57 -7.72
N GLY A 430 5.53 28.92 -7.85
CA GLY A 430 6.66 29.04 -6.91
C GLY A 430 6.66 28.04 -5.73
N THR A 431 5.59 27.25 -5.52
CA THR A 431 5.62 26.13 -4.56
C THR A 431 6.59 25.04 -5.04
N GLU A 432 7.35 24.45 -4.11
CA GLU A 432 8.15 23.26 -4.37
C GLU A 432 7.34 21.99 -4.09
N VAL A 433 7.31 21.10 -5.09
CA VAL A 433 6.49 19.89 -5.11
C VAL A 433 7.36 18.65 -5.31
N VAL A 434 6.97 17.56 -4.67
CA VAL A 434 7.53 16.22 -4.93
C VAL A 434 6.77 15.62 -6.09
N VAL A 435 7.47 15.29 -7.17
CA VAL A 435 6.95 14.61 -8.35
C VAL A 435 7.44 13.17 -8.34
N THR A 436 6.53 12.22 -8.20
CA THR A 436 6.75 10.79 -8.43
C THR A 436 6.43 10.46 -9.87
N PHE A 437 7.12 9.51 -10.49
CA PHE A 437 6.86 9.09 -11.86
C PHE A 437 6.20 7.70 -11.88
N VAL A 438 5.05 7.59 -12.56
CA VAL A 438 4.24 6.36 -12.55
C VAL A 438 4.99 5.26 -13.30
N GLU A 439 5.16 4.09 -12.69
CA GLU A 439 6.07 3.02 -13.16
C GLU A 439 7.53 3.48 -13.38
N GLY A 440 7.96 4.59 -12.76
CA GLY A 440 9.24 5.24 -13.02
C GLY A 440 9.38 5.79 -14.44
N ASP A 441 8.27 6.10 -15.11
CA ASP A 441 8.23 6.60 -16.50
C ASP A 441 8.39 8.13 -16.50
N PRO A 442 9.52 8.70 -17.00
CA PRO A 442 9.72 10.15 -16.99
C PRO A 442 8.63 10.89 -17.76
N ASP A 443 7.92 10.22 -18.68
CA ASP A 443 6.80 10.78 -19.44
C ASP A 443 5.45 10.75 -18.66
N LYS A 444 5.42 10.17 -17.45
CA LYS A 444 4.23 10.08 -16.58
C LYS A 444 4.45 10.69 -15.17
N PRO A 445 4.75 11.99 -15.04
CA PRO A 445 4.87 12.67 -13.75
C PRO A 445 3.52 12.79 -13.00
N LEU A 446 3.59 12.69 -11.67
CA LEU A 446 2.50 12.85 -10.71
C LEU A 446 3.03 13.56 -9.46
N ILE A 447 2.50 14.73 -9.10
CA ILE A 447 2.82 15.40 -7.84
C ILE A 447 2.21 14.60 -6.69
N THR A 448 3.05 14.13 -5.77
CA THR A 448 2.67 13.31 -4.61
C THR A 448 2.75 14.06 -3.28
N GLY A 449 3.41 15.22 -3.24
CA GLY A 449 3.46 16.08 -2.05
C GLY A 449 3.99 17.49 -2.33
N CYS A 450 3.97 18.33 -1.30
CA CYS A 450 4.60 19.66 -1.28
C CYS A 450 5.63 19.70 -0.15
N VAL A 451 6.74 20.44 -0.33
CA VAL A 451 7.79 20.58 0.69
C VAL A 451 8.01 22.02 1.10
N ILE A 452 8.39 22.24 2.36
CA ILE A 452 8.78 23.55 2.87
C ILE A 452 10.25 23.80 2.60
N ASN A 453 10.60 25.05 2.25
CA ASN A 453 11.97 25.46 1.99
C ASN A 453 12.18 26.92 2.46
N LYS A 454 13.32 27.53 2.11
CA LYS A 454 13.67 28.90 2.54
C LYS A 454 12.83 30.01 1.87
N VAL A 455 12.22 29.73 0.72
CA VAL A 455 11.35 30.64 -0.05
C VAL A 455 9.88 30.42 0.30
N THR A 456 9.47 29.16 0.50
CA THR A 456 8.15 28.75 1.00
C THR A 456 8.28 28.10 2.39
N PRO A 457 8.47 28.89 3.46
CA PRO A 457 8.65 28.39 4.83
C PRO A 457 7.33 27.94 5.47
N ALA A 458 7.43 27.26 6.61
CA ALA A 458 6.28 26.89 7.43
C ALA A 458 5.50 28.11 7.96
N PRO A 459 4.17 28.01 8.21
CA PRO A 459 3.34 29.14 8.65
C PRO A 459 3.72 29.76 10.01
N TYR A 460 4.43 29.02 10.85
CA TYR A 460 5.00 29.45 12.11
C TYR A 460 6.49 29.07 12.16
N LYS A 461 7.28 29.78 12.96
CA LYS A 461 8.71 29.47 13.13
C LYS A 461 8.90 28.08 13.74
N LEU A 462 9.81 27.30 13.16
CA LEU A 462 10.28 26.01 13.68
C LEU A 462 11.75 26.14 14.09
N PRO A 463 12.20 25.46 15.17
CA PRO A 463 11.45 24.50 16.00
C PRO A 463 10.60 25.15 17.12
N GLU A 464 10.53 26.48 17.21
CA GLU A 464 9.81 27.25 18.26
C GLU A 464 8.35 26.80 18.46
N HIS A 465 7.63 26.53 17.37
CA HIS A 465 6.26 26.06 17.35
C HIS A 465 6.11 24.59 16.88
N LYS A 466 7.08 23.73 17.20
CA LYS A 466 7.07 22.29 16.83
C LYS A 466 5.84 21.50 17.30
N THR A 467 5.07 22.03 18.25
CA THR A 467 3.84 21.46 18.82
C THR A 467 2.56 21.91 18.10
N ARG A 468 2.67 22.56 16.92
CA ARG A 468 1.49 23.02 16.16
C ARG A 468 1.23 22.22 14.89
N THR A 469 0.05 21.61 14.82
CA THR A 469 -0.54 21.10 13.57
C THR A 469 -1.35 22.23 12.91
N VAL A 470 -1.03 22.59 11.66
CA VAL A 470 -1.51 23.85 11.05
C VAL A 470 -2.01 23.67 9.62
N LEU A 471 -3.25 24.10 9.36
CA LEU A 471 -3.81 24.27 8.03
C LEU A 471 -4.09 25.77 7.81
N ARG A 472 -3.13 26.48 7.21
CA ARG A 472 -3.25 27.91 6.86
C ARG A 472 -3.35 28.08 5.35
N SER A 473 -4.33 28.87 4.89
CA SER A 473 -4.45 29.30 3.49
C SER A 473 -3.80 30.68 3.26
N ARG A 474 -3.89 31.22 2.04
CA ARG A 474 -3.61 32.64 1.76
C ARG A 474 -4.73 33.19 0.89
N SER A 475 -5.05 34.47 1.02
CA SER A 475 -5.86 35.19 0.03
C SER A 475 -5.26 35.05 -1.37
N SER A 476 -6.10 35.17 -2.41
CA SER A 476 -5.70 35.08 -3.82
C SER A 476 -6.57 36.05 -4.62
N PRO A 477 -6.02 37.11 -5.24
CA PRO A 477 -4.63 37.56 -5.14
C PRO A 477 -4.18 37.87 -3.70
N ASP A 478 -2.87 37.87 -3.47
CA ASP A 478 -2.28 38.09 -2.15
C ASP A 478 -2.54 39.52 -1.64
N THR A 479 -3.06 39.58 -0.41
CA THR A 479 -3.37 40.81 0.33
C THR A 479 -2.80 40.76 1.76
N GLY A 480 -1.96 39.75 2.06
CA GLY A 480 -1.56 39.39 3.42
C GLY A 480 -2.66 38.66 4.22
N GLY A 481 -3.87 38.50 3.66
CA GLY A 481 -4.97 37.78 4.29
C GLY A 481 -4.76 36.26 4.29
N TYR A 482 -5.34 35.58 5.28
CA TYR A 482 -5.34 34.12 5.41
C TYR A 482 -6.54 33.62 6.23
N SER A 483 -7.01 32.41 5.97
CA SER A 483 -7.81 31.64 6.94
C SER A 483 -6.93 30.54 7.53
N GLU A 484 -7.20 30.12 8.76
CA GLU A 484 -6.38 29.14 9.49
C GLU A 484 -7.23 28.24 10.39
N PHE A 485 -6.90 26.95 10.38
CA PHE A 485 -7.19 26.02 11.47
C PHE A 485 -5.86 25.57 12.07
N THR A 486 -5.76 25.48 13.39
CA THR A 486 -4.54 25.08 14.10
C THR A 486 -4.90 24.33 15.36
N ILE A 487 -4.11 23.29 15.66
CA ILE A 487 -4.10 22.58 16.94
C ILE A 487 -2.70 22.81 17.54
N GLU A 488 -2.63 23.35 18.75
CA GLU A 488 -1.42 23.39 19.59
C GLU A 488 -1.52 22.26 20.61
N ASP A 489 -0.60 21.30 20.51
CA ASP A 489 -0.51 20.10 21.36
C ASP A 489 0.50 20.28 22.52
N ARG A 490 0.65 21.52 23.01
CA ARG A 490 1.57 21.88 24.09
C ARG A 490 0.90 21.64 25.44
N ALA A 491 1.41 20.68 26.21
CA ALA A 491 0.91 20.31 27.54
C ALA A 491 0.59 21.52 28.43
N GLY A 492 -0.66 21.61 28.91
CA GLY A 492 -1.16 22.69 29.77
C GLY A 492 -1.41 24.04 29.06
N LEU A 493 -1.22 24.11 27.75
CA LEU A 493 -1.41 25.29 26.88
C LEU A 493 -2.08 24.88 25.55
N GLU A 494 -2.86 23.80 25.57
CA GLU A 494 -3.50 23.21 24.38
C GLU A 494 -4.56 24.15 23.81
N LEU A 495 -4.58 24.31 22.48
CA LEU A 495 -5.49 25.24 21.81
C LEU A 495 -5.90 24.75 20.43
N VAL A 496 -7.20 24.60 20.22
CA VAL A 496 -7.79 24.54 18.87
C VAL A 496 -8.16 25.97 18.45
N TYR A 497 -7.41 26.52 17.50
CA TYR A 497 -7.61 27.87 16.96
C TYR A 497 -8.23 27.81 15.56
N LEU A 498 -9.28 28.59 15.33
CA LEU A 498 -9.96 28.73 14.04
C LEU A 498 -10.10 30.22 13.70
N ARG A 499 -9.59 30.61 12.53
CA ARG A 499 -9.62 31.98 12.02
C ARG A 499 -10.17 32.01 10.59
N ALA A 500 -11.31 32.68 10.41
CA ALA A 500 -11.78 33.09 9.08
C ALA A 500 -11.22 34.47 8.72
N GLN A 501 -10.86 34.69 7.46
CA GLN A 501 -10.39 36.00 6.97
C GLN A 501 -11.53 37.01 6.75
N ARG A 502 -12.77 36.54 6.56
CA ARG A 502 -13.95 37.39 6.34
C ARG A 502 -15.19 36.77 6.97
N ASP A 503 -15.89 35.92 6.23
CA ASP A 503 -17.14 35.30 6.66
C ASP A 503 -16.88 33.88 7.18
N MET A 504 -17.71 33.41 8.12
CA MET A 504 -17.72 32.02 8.59
C MET A 504 -19.18 31.55 8.67
N GLU A 505 -19.52 30.53 7.87
CA GLU A 505 -20.82 29.87 7.90
C GLU A 505 -20.67 28.46 8.51
N ARG A 506 -21.66 28.03 9.29
CA ARG A 506 -21.70 26.70 9.91
C ARG A 506 -23.09 26.11 9.80
N GLN A 507 -23.32 25.31 8.76
CA GLN A 507 -24.55 24.55 8.58
C GLN A 507 -24.45 23.19 9.27
N VAL A 508 -25.48 22.82 10.04
CA VAL A 508 -25.62 21.50 10.68
C VAL A 508 -27.04 21.00 10.40
N LEU A 509 -27.16 19.83 9.76
CA LEU A 509 -28.43 19.32 9.24
C LEU A 509 -29.26 18.53 10.27
N HIS A 510 -28.71 18.31 11.47
CA HIS A 510 -29.37 17.63 12.59
C HIS A 510 -28.92 18.28 13.92
N ASP A 511 -28.18 17.56 14.76
CA ASP A 511 -27.76 18.04 16.09
C ASP A 511 -26.44 18.82 16.06
N SER A 512 -26.43 20.00 16.67
CA SER A 512 -25.20 20.71 17.07
C SER A 512 -25.10 20.68 18.59
N ARG A 513 -24.07 20.01 19.12
CA ARG A 513 -23.83 19.87 20.56
C ARG A 513 -22.49 20.52 20.92
N LEU A 514 -22.45 21.23 22.05
CA LEU A 514 -21.26 21.91 22.55
C LEU A 514 -21.20 21.72 24.08
N ALA A 515 -20.14 21.07 24.55
CA ALA A 515 -19.81 20.99 25.97
C ALA A 515 -18.51 21.76 26.22
N VAL A 516 -18.44 22.51 27.31
CA VAL A 516 -17.27 23.28 27.73
C VAL A 516 -17.06 23.03 29.21
N GLY A 517 -15.90 22.48 29.59
CA GLY A 517 -15.61 22.08 30.98
C GLY A 517 -15.22 23.23 31.91
N ARG A 518 -15.11 24.45 31.38
CA ARG A 518 -14.89 25.72 32.08
C ARG A 518 -15.64 26.82 31.31
N ASP A 519 -15.03 27.98 31.10
CA ASP A 519 -15.68 29.16 30.56
C ASP A 519 -15.85 29.15 29.03
N ARG A 520 -17.02 29.62 28.55
CA ARG A 520 -17.23 30.03 27.16
C ARG A 520 -17.30 31.55 27.11
N TRP A 521 -16.34 32.18 26.42
CA TRP A 521 -16.39 33.60 26.10
C TRP A 521 -16.78 33.82 24.64
N GLU A 522 -17.63 34.82 24.37
CA GLU A 522 -18.08 35.18 23.03
C GLU A 522 -18.27 36.70 22.95
N SER A 523 -17.69 37.33 21.91
CA SER A 523 -17.67 38.78 21.76
C SER A 523 -18.09 39.17 20.35
N ILE A 524 -19.28 39.74 20.23
CA ILE A 524 -19.88 40.15 18.96
C ILE A 524 -19.95 41.68 18.94
N GLN A 525 -19.18 42.31 18.04
CA GLN A 525 -19.14 43.78 17.91
C GLN A 525 -20.31 44.35 17.11
N GLY A 526 -20.94 43.53 16.26
CA GLY A 526 -22.15 43.87 15.51
C GLY A 526 -23.42 43.33 16.18
N SER A 527 -24.42 42.98 15.38
CA SER A 527 -25.64 42.34 15.85
C SER A 527 -25.46 40.83 16.06
N SER A 528 -26.13 40.27 17.07
CA SER A 528 -26.36 38.84 17.20
C SER A 528 -27.85 38.54 17.06
N GLN A 529 -28.21 37.47 16.36
CA GLN A 529 -29.58 37.01 16.22
C GLN A 529 -29.63 35.49 16.44
N THR A 530 -30.50 35.05 17.34
CA THR A 530 -30.81 33.63 17.54
C THR A 530 -32.28 33.40 17.25
N THR A 531 -32.61 32.26 16.64
CA THR A 531 -33.99 31.89 16.31
C THR A 531 -34.10 30.38 16.36
N ALA A 532 -35.06 29.86 17.13
CA ALA A 532 -35.36 28.44 17.21
C ALA A 532 -36.86 28.23 16.99
N GLY A 533 -37.23 27.27 16.13
CA GLY A 533 -38.62 27.00 15.77
C GLY A 533 -39.43 26.21 16.80
N LYS A 534 -38.90 26.01 18.02
CA LYS A 534 -39.58 25.32 19.13
C LYS A 534 -39.32 26.00 20.47
N ILE A 535 -38.14 25.79 21.05
CA ILE A 535 -37.77 26.23 22.40
C ILE A 535 -36.32 26.73 22.38
N ILE A 536 -36.03 27.78 23.16
CA ILE A 536 -34.68 28.14 23.60
C ILE A 536 -34.68 28.02 25.12
N THR A 537 -33.95 27.05 25.67
CA THR A 537 -33.76 26.91 27.11
C THR A 537 -32.43 27.55 27.51
N VAL A 538 -32.45 28.36 28.57
CA VAL A 538 -31.24 28.91 29.19
C VAL A 538 -31.31 28.60 30.68
N GLU A 539 -30.36 27.78 31.16
CA GLU A 539 -30.27 27.34 32.54
C GLU A 539 -28.87 27.69 33.06
N ALA A 540 -28.78 28.15 34.31
CA ALA A 540 -27.51 28.46 34.97
C ALA A 540 -27.64 28.23 36.48
N GLY A 541 -26.74 27.44 37.07
CA GLY A 541 -26.79 27.04 38.49
C GLY A 541 -26.49 28.13 39.52
N GLN A 542 -26.42 29.40 39.11
CA GLN A 542 -26.25 30.55 40.03
C GLN A 542 -27.07 31.77 39.58
N GLN A 543 -26.85 32.27 38.35
CA GLN A 543 -27.53 33.49 37.87
C GLN A 543 -27.60 33.54 36.34
N VAL A 544 -28.77 33.91 35.81
CA VAL A 544 -28.95 34.42 34.44
C VAL A 544 -29.26 35.92 34.54
N GLN A 545 -28.53 36.77 33.82
CA GLN A 545 -28.76 38.23 33.81
C GLN A 545 -29.14 38.73 32.42
N ILE A 546 -30.42 39.08 32.25
CA ILE A 546 -30.96 39.67 31.01
C ILE A 546 -31.12 41.18 31.24
N LYS A 547 -30.62 42.00 30.31
CA LYS A 547 -30.74 43.46 30.33
C LYS A 547 -31.18 43.98 28.97
N ALA A 548 -32.40 44.48 28.87
CA ALA A 548 -32.93 45.14 27.67
C ALA A 548 -33.18 46.63 27.92
N GLY A 549 -33.19 47.44 26.85
CA GLY A 549 -33.38 48.89 26.91
C GLY A 549 -34.81 49.39 26.71
N ALA A 550 -35.79 48.51 26.48
CA ALA A 550 -37.16 48.89 26.14
C ALA A 550 -38.21 48.09 26.95
N SER A 551 -38.17 46.77 26.89
CA SER A 551 -39.02 45.87 27.69
C SER A 551 -38.34 44.53 27.93
N VAL A 552 -38.75 43.84 28.99
CA VAL A 552 -38.47 42.43 29.26
C VAL A 552 -39.78 41.82 29.76
N VAL A 553 -40.14 40.64 29.28
CA VAL A 553 -41.21 39.82 29.85
C VAL A 553 -40.55 38.57 30.41
N LEU A 554 -40.90 38.21 31.64
CA LEU A 554 -40.34 37.07 32.37
C LEU A 554 -41.49 36.22 32.89
N ASP A 555 -41.32 34.91 32.85
CA ASP A 555 -42.19 33.90 33.43
C ASP A 555 -41.28 32.87 34.13
N ALA A 556 -41.66 32.43 35.34
CA ALA A 556 -40.86 31.52 36.15
C ALA A 556 -41.72 30.83 37.23
N GLY A 557 -41.74 29.51 37.24
CA GLY A 557 -42.58 28.71 38.14
C GLY A 557 -42.16 28.65 39.62
N ALA A 558 -41.18 29.44 40.05
CA ALA A 558 -40.71 29.48 41.43
C ALA A 558 -40.52 30.93 41.93
N SER A 559 -39.68 31.75 41.27
CA SER A 559 -39.71 33.20 41.50
C SER A 559 -39.15 34.04 40.35
N ILE A 560 -39.62 35.29 40.28
CA ILE A 560 -39.08 36.39 39.49
C ILE A 560 -38.58 37.47 40.45
N THR A 561 -37.31 37.87 40.35
CA THR A 561 -36.73 38.96 41.16
C THR A 561 -36.27 40.11 40.26
N LEU A 562 -36.95 41.25 40.35
CA LEU A 562 -36.61 42.49 39.68
C LEU A 562 -35.82 43.38 40.64
N LYS A 563 -34.57 43.73 40.32
CA LYS A 563 -33.67 44.57 41.15
C LYS A 563 -33.27 45.85 40.42
N ALA A 564 -33.45 47.01 41.07
CA ALA A 564 -33.05 48.31 40.54
C ALA A 564 -32.71 49.29 41.67
N GLY A 565 -31.55 49.95 41.59
CA GLY A 565 -31.19 51.05 42.51
C GLY A 565 -31.08 50.69 43.99
N GLY A 566 -30.86 49.41 44.33
CA GLY A 566 -30.90 48.90 45.71
C GLY A 566 -32.27 48.38 46.15
N HIS A 567 -33.34 48.78 45.45
CA HIS A 567 -34.68 48.24 45.65
C HIS A 567 -34.88 46.92 44.90
N HIS A 568 -35.81 46.11 45.39
CA HIS A 568 -36.23 44.87 44.75
C HIS A 568 -37.74 44.66 44.82
N ILE A 569 -38.27 44.02 43.77
CA ILE A 569 -39.60 43.41 43.72
C ILE A 569 -39.41 41.92 43.46
N VAL A 570 -40.02 41.08 44.29
CA VAL A 570 -39.91 39.61 44.27
C VAL A 570 -41.32 39.03 44.12
N ILE A 571 -41.49 38.11 43.17
CA ILE A 571 -42.75 37.47 42.82
C ILE A 571 -42.50 35.96 42.81
N ASP A 572 -42.82 35.27 43.90
CA ASP A 572 -42.10 34.07 44.35
C ASP A 572 -43.01 32.91 44.76
N SER A 573 -44.16 32.80 44.10
CA SER A 573 -45.41 32.33 44.71
C SER A 573 -45.85 33.26 45.86
N GLY A 574 -44.97 33.52 46.84
CA GLY A 574 -45.24 34.22 48.10
C GLY A 574 -45.86 35.61 48.07
N GLY A 575 -45.61 36.41 47.05
CA GLY A 575 -46.32 37.67 46.90
C GLY A 575 -46.05 38.42 45.61
N ILE A 576 -46.33 39.71 45.68
CA ILE A 576 -45.46 40.71 45.05
C ILE A 576 -44.82 41.44 46.24
N PHE A 577 -43.70 40.91 46.74
CA PHE A 577 -42.95 41.55 47.81
C PHE A 577 -42.14 42.70 47.23
N SER A 578 -42.23 43.87 47.88
CA SER A 578 -41.45 45.05 47.51
C SER A 578 -40.64 45.52 48.70
N SER A 579 -39.38 45.92 48.45
CA SER A 579 -38.48 46.50 49.46
C SER A 579 -38.95 47.85 50.04
N THR A 580 -40.04 48.42 49.51
CA THR A 580 -40.64 49.72 49.85
C THR A 580 -42.15 49.71 49.58
N GLU A 581 -42.92 50.57 50.25
CA GLU A 581 -44.37 50.71 49.99
C GLU A 581 -44.68 51.02 48.51
N MET A 582 -45.77 50.43 48.00
CA MET A 582 -46.29 50.68 46.66
C MET A 582 -47.51 51.60 46.72
N VAL A 583 -47.41 52.80 46.14
CA VAL A 583 -48.47 53.81 46.16
C VAL A 583 -49.42 53.62 44.97
N ALA A 584 -50.71 53.42 45.24
CA ALA A 584 -51.75 53.30 44.22
C ALA A 584 -52.26 54.69 43.75
N GLY A 585 -51.94 55.08 42.51
CA GLY A 585 -52.47 56.27 41.85
C GLY A 585 -53.34 55.90 40.64
N GLY A 586 -54.43 56.64 40.40
CA GLY A 586 -55.37 56.27 39.33
C GLY A 586 -56.16 57.42 38.72
N LYS A 587 -55.88 57.73 37.44
CA LYS A 587 -56.85 57.81 36.32
C LYS A 587 -56.21 58.43 35.08
N THR A 588 -56.25 57.69 33.97
CA THR A 588 -56.25 58.25 32.60
C THR A 588 -57.54 57.81 31.90
N SER A 589 -58.13 58.70 31.11
CA SER A 589 -59.48 58.52 30.55
C SER A 589 -59.53 57.54 29.36
N ALA A 590 -60.71 56.98 29.08
CA ALA A 590 -60.93 56.03 28.00
C ALA A 590 -61.52 56.67 26.73
N SER A 591 -60.97 56.31 25.55
CA SER A 591 -61.70 56.27 24.27
C SER A 591 -60.90 55.53 23.18
N GLY A 592 -61.43 54.44 22.63
CA GLY A 592 -60.94 53.78 21.40
C GLY A 592 -60.09 52.51 21.58
N ALA A 593 -60.20 51.60 20.60
CA ALA A 593 -59.64 50.22 20.55
C ALA A 593 -60.21 49.24 21.60
N ALA A 594 -60.23 47.93 21.29
CA ALA A 594 -60.96 46.92 22.06
C ALA A 594 -60.42 45.47 21.92
N ASP A 595 -60.71 44.68 22.96
CA ASP A 595 -60.93 43.22 23.05
C ASP A 595 -59.80 42.19 22.82
N HIS A 596 -59.18 41.76 23.94
CA HIS A 596 -59.40 40.48 24.68
C HIS A 596 -59.26 39.09 23.97
N PRO A 597 -59.08 37.95 24.72
CA PRO A 597 -59.14 37.74 26.18
C PRO A 597 -57.98 36.94 26.86
N GLU A 598 -57.98 36.93 28.21
CA GLU A 598 -57.60 35.86 29.19
C GLU A 598 -56.20 35.15 29.17
N ALA A 599 -55.63 34.57 30.26
CA ALA A 599 -55.66 34.71 31.75
C ALA A 599 -54.54 33.77 32.34
N ALA A 600 -54.28 33.47 33.64
CA ALA A 600 -54.77 33.82 34.98
C ALA A 600 -53.71 33.43 36.08
N MET A 601 -53.76 34.05 37.29
CA MET A 601 -53.15 33.57 38.58
C MET A 601 -51.60 33.39 38.66
N ALA A 602 -50.92 33.20 39.82
CA ALA A 602 -51.03 33.64 41.24
C ALA A 602 -49.64 33.33 41.93
N GLY A 603 -49.34 33.38 43.25
CA GLY A 603 -50.10 33.19 44.49
C GLY A 603 -49.34 32.27 45.50
N THR A 604 -49.77 32.29 46.79
CA THR A 604 -49.10 32.07 48.12
C THR A 604 -47.94 31.04 48.31
N LEU A 605 -47.38 30.74 49.50
CA LEU A 605 -46.31 31.43 50.27
C LEU A 605 -45.25 30.47 50.86
N ALA A 606 -43.96 30.87 50.89
CA ALA A 606 -42.89 30.25 51.71
C ALA A 606 -42.40 31.18 52.84
N ALA A 607 -42.76 30.88 54.08
CA ALA A 607 -42.32 31.60 55.29
C ALA A 607 -41.24 30.80 56.07
N GLY A 608 -40.67 31.40 57.13
CA GLY A 608 -39.84 30.69 58.13
C GLY A 608 -40.68 29.90 59.16
N PRO A 609 -40.27 29.77 60.45
CA PRO A 609 -39.09 30.38 61.08
C PRO A 609 -38.35 29.55 62.20
N ALA A 610 -37.22 30.10 62.66
CA ALA A 610 -36.78 30.24 64.08
C ALA A 610 -36.51 29.05 65.07
N THR A 611 -35.44 29.24 65.87
CA THR A 611 -35.23 28.89 67.31
C THR A 611 -35.06 27.40 67.74
N ALA A 612 -34.27 27.04 68.79
CA ALA A 612 -33.21 27.72 69.58
C ALA A 612 -32.53 26.75 70.61
N SER A 613 -31.46 27.22 71.30
CA SER A 613 -30.94 26.77 72.63
C SER A 613 -30.19 25.41 72.69
N THR A 614 -29.18 25.14 73.55
CA THR A 614 -28.38 25.93 74.56
C THR A 614 -27.13 25.14 75.02
N GLN A 615 -26.02 25.83 75.40
CA GLN A 615 -25.02 25.58 76.49
C GLN A 615 -24.40 24.17 76.76
N ALA A 616 -23.22 23.98 77.40
CA ALA A 616 -21.99 24.77 77.63
C ALA A 616 -20.92 23.92 78.39
N ALA A 617 -19.62 24.29 78.30
CA ALA A 617 -18.47 23.86 79.16
C ALA A 617 -18.09 22.35 79.13
N GLU A 618 -16.94 21.86 79.65
CA GLU A 618 -15.78 22.50 80.31
C GLU A 618 -14.44 21.75 80.01
N GLU A 619 -13.40 21.90 80.84
CA GLU A 619 -11.98 21.58 80.58
C GLU A 619 -11.54 20.11 80.83
N GLY A 620 -10.31 19.79 80.43
CA GLY A 620 -9.62 18.52 80.75
C GLY A 620 -8.20 18.44 80.20
N GLU A 621 -7.21 18.91 80.98
CA GLU A 621 -5.78 18.63 80.75
C GLU A 621 -5.42 17.20 81.20
N LEU A 622 -4.38 16.61 80.58
CA LEU A 622 -3.48 15.66 81.25
C LEU A 622 -2.15 15.56 80.50
N GLU A 623 -1.09 15.22 81.24
CA GLU A 623 0.29 15.10 80.78
C GLU A 623 0.59 13.66 80.33
N GLU A 624 1.45 13.46 79.33
CA GLU A 624 2.19 12.22 79.13
C GLU A 624 3.69 12.55 78.90
N GLU A 625 4.57 11.73 79.48
CA GLU A 625 6.01 12.00 79.62
C GLU A 625 6.85 11.41 78.47
N GLU A 626 8.11 11.84 78.37
CA GLU A 626 9.10 11.28 77.44
C GLU A 626 9.62 9.91 77.94
N GLU A 627 9.35 8.82 77.22
CA GLU A 627 10.21 7.62 77.24
C GLU A 627 10.83 7.41 75.85
N GLU A 628 12.12 7.76 75.72
CA GLU A 628 12.94 7.28 74.61
C GLU A 628 13.14 5.76 74.75
N VAL A 629 12.58 4.99 73.83
CA VAL A 629 12.92 3.57 73.65
C VAL A 629 13.54 3.42 72.26
N GLU A 630 14.86 3.19 72.23
CA GLU A 630 15.58 2.79 71.02
C GLU A 630 15.03 1.44 70.51
N LEU A 631 14.16 1.50 69.51
CA LEU A 631 13.83 0.37 68.64
C LEU A 631 14.53 0.59 67.31
N GLU A 632 15.43 -0.33 66.97
CA GLU A 632 16.31 -0.24 65.79
C GLU A 632 15.51 -0.10 64.48
N ASP A 633 16.07 0.64 63.51
CA ASP A 633 15.44 0.94 62.21
C ASP A 633 15.20 -0.30 61.32
N GLU A 634 14.20 -1.13 61.65
CA GLU A 634 13.53 -1.99 60.67
C GLU A 634 12.69 -1.12 59.74
N LEU A 635 13.37 -0.49 58.78
CA LEU A 635 12.76 0.08 57.57
C LEU A 635 11.70 -0.89 57.02
N PRO A 636 10.44 -0.45 56.79
CA PRO A 636 9.36 -1.35 56.44
C PRO A 636 9.70 -2.10 55.15
N ALA A 637 9.84 -3.43 55.27
CA ALA A 637 10.27 -4.29 54.18
C ALA A 637 9.38 -4.08 52.94
N GLY A 638 9.99 -3.56 51.87
CA GLY A 638 9.29 -3.20 50.66
C GLY A 638 8.72 -4.43 49.95
N ILE A 639 7.50 -4.31 49.44
CA ILE A 639 6.85 -5.39 48.68
C ILE A 639 6.93 -5.14 47.17
N THR A 640 6.88 -6.23 46.40
CA THR A 640 6.64 -6.17 44.95
C THR A 640 5.14 -6.14 44.69
N LEU A 641 4.64 -5.08 44.06
CA LEU A 641 3.25 -5.03 43.59
C LEU A 641 3.16 -5.58 42.16
N ARG A 642 2.38 -6.63 41.97
CA ARG A 642 2.34 -7.38 40.72
C ARG A 642 1.00 -7.22 40.02
N ILE A 643 1.02 -6.72 38.78
CA ILE A 643 -0.18 -6.30 38.07
C ILE A 643 -0.36 -7.19 36.83
N GLY A 644 -1.38 -8.05 36.86
CA GLY A 644 -1.79 -8.89 35.73
C GLY A 644 -2.71 -8.10 34.80
N VAL A 645 -2.29 -7.82 33.56
CA VAL A 645 -3.06 -6.99 32.62
C VAL A 645 -3.48 -7.81 31.40
N PHE A 646 -4.80 -7.95 31.20
CA PHE A 646 -5.40 -8.94 30.30
C PHE A 646 -6.20 -8.26 29.16
N PHE A 647 -5.61 -8.14 27.97
CA PHE A 647 -6.21 -7.50 26.80
C PHE A 647 -6.95 -8.50 25.89
N ASP A 648 -8.27 -8.47 25.88
CA ASP A 648 -9.06 -9.46 25.14
C ASP A 648 -9.11 -9.25 23.61
N GLY A 649 -9.52 -10.29 22.89
CA GLY A 649 -9.61 -10.33 21.43
C GLY A 649 -10.69 -9.42 20.82
N THR A 650 -10.59 -9.20 19.52
CA THR A 650 -11.59 -8.41 18.76
C THR A 650 -12.98 -9.07 18.89
N GLY A 651 -13.97 -8.33 19.36
CA GLY A 651 -15.33 -8.86 19.57
C GLY A 651 -15.57 -9.61 20.89
N ASN A 652 -14.55 -9.81 21.74
CA ASN A 652 -14.74 -10.44 23.05
C ASN A 652 -15.11 -9.40 24.13
N ASN A 653 -15.96 -9.79 25.08
CA ASN A 653 -16.22 -9.00 26.29
C ASN A 653 -16.79 -9.94 27.38
N LEU A 654 -16.02 -10.19 28.44
CA LEU A 654 -16.41 -11.10 29.54
C LEU A 654 -17.80 -10.75 30.10
N PHE A 655 -18.03 -9.47 30.42
CA PHE A 655 -19.30 -9.01 30.99
C PHE A 655 -20.50 -9.25 30.07
N ASN A 656 -20.37 -8.96 28.76
CA ASN A 656 -21.46 -9.21 27.80
C ASN A 656 -21.70 -10.72 27.60
N SER A 657 -20.63 -11.53 27.55
CA SER A 657 -20.70 -13.00 27.46
C SER A 657 -21.31 -13.66 28.70
N GLU A 658 -21.11 -13.10 29.89
CA GLU A 658 -21.71 -13.57 31.15
C GLU A 658 -23.21 -13.27 31.22
N GLN A 659 -23.64 -12.06 30.85
CA GLN A 659 -25.06 -11.68 30.84
C GLN A 659 -25.92 -12.68 30.03
N VAL A 660 -25.42 -13.14 28.88
CA VAL A 660 -26.12 -14.05 27.95
C VAL A 660 -25.78 -15.53 28.12
N LYS A 661 -25.05 -15.91 29.17
CA LYS A 661 -24.64 -17.30 29.47
C LYS A 661 -25.82 -18.27 29.60
N GLY A 662 -26.98 -17.78 30.04
CA GLY A 662 -28.24 -18.54 30.06
C GLY A 662 -28.84 -18.83 28.67
N CYS A 663 -28.51 -18.05 27.64
CA CYS A 663 -29.16 -18.16 26.32
C CYS A 663 -28.69 -19.36 25.50
N TYR A 664 -27.45 -19.81 25.72
CA TYR A 664 -26.89 -21.03 25.12
C TYR A 664 -26.77 -22.19 26.13
N ALA A 665 -27.31 -22.05 27.36
CA ALA A 665 -27.32 -23.11 28.37
C ALA A 665 -28.05 -24.41 27.93
N ARG A 666 -28.87 -24.33 26.86
CA ARG A 666 -29.45 -25.50 26.19
C ARG A 666 -28.40 -26.50 25.69
N ASP A 667 -27.24 -26.02 25.22
CA ASP A 667 -26.13 -26.87 24.78
C ASP A 667 -25.33 -27.47 25.95
N VAL A 668 -25.75 -27.19 27.19
CA VAL A 668 -25.05 -27.47 28.45
C VAL A 668 -25.88 -28.40 29.37
N ASN A 669 -27.02 -28.92 28.86
CA ASN A 669 -27.92 -29.87 29.54
C ASN A 669 -28.64 -29.34 30.80
N LEU A 670 -28.88 -28.02 30.87
CA LEU A 670 -29.68 -27.40 31.93
C LEU A 670 -31.15 -27.26 31.48
N GLU A 671 -31.99 -28.21 31.87
CA GLU A 671 -33.44 -28.16 31.69
C GLU A 671 -34.14 -27.63 32.95
N GLU A 672 -34.42 -26.33 33.04
CA GLU A 672 -35.70 -25.77 33.54
C GLU A 672 -35.78 -24.22 33.42
N GLU A 673 -36.99 -23.69 33.63
CA GLU A 673 -37.38 -22.29 33.87
C GLU A 673 -37.57 -21.24 32.73
N ALA A 674 -38.50 -20.32 33.04
CA ALA A 674 -38.79 -18.97 32.54
C ALA A 674 -39.12 -18.68 31.05
N GLU A 675 -40.28 -18.03 30.85
CA GLU A 675 -40.59 -17.24 29.65
C GLU A 675 -39.66 -16.02 29.53
N ASP A 676 -39.25 -15.45 30.67
CA ASP A 676 -38.46 -14.22 30.76
C ASP A 676 -37.04 -14.41 30.19
N ILE A 677 -36.43 -15.58 30.38
CA ILE A 677 -35.16 -15.95 29.74
C ILE A 677 -35.33 -15.96 28.21
N ARG A 678 -36.46 -16.48 27.69
CA ARG A 678 -36.71 -16.46 26.23
C ARG A 678 -36.83 -15.04 25.69
N GLN A 679 -37.49 -14.13 26.41
CA GLN A 679 -37.58 -12.72 26.02
C GLN A 679 -36.23 -12.00 26.10
N PHE A 680 -35.47 -12.22 27.19
CA PHE A 680 -34.13 -11.67 27.37
C PHE A 680 -33.16 -12.11 26.25
N CYS A 681 -33.18 -13.39 25.88
CA CYS A 681 -32.33 -13.90 24.82
C CYS A 681 -32.75 -13.42 23.42
N GLN A 682 -34.06 -13.28 23.16
CA GLN A 682 -34.54 -12.64 21.93
C GLN A 682 -34.15 -11.16 21.84
N MET A 683 -34.17 -10.43 22.97
CA MET A 683 -33.72 -9.03 23.04
C MET A 683 -32.25 -8.89 22.65
N HIS A 684 -31.41 -9.84 23.06
CA HIS A 684 -29.99 -9.90 22.70
C HIS A 684 -29.71 -10.60 21.35
N GLY A 685 -30.75 -10.96 20.58
CA GLY A 685 -30.61 -11.45 19.20
C GLY A 685 -30.43 -12.97 19.03
N TYR A 686 -30.64 -13.78 20.06
CA TYR A 686 -30.73 -15.23 19.94
C TYR A 686 -32.11 -15.63 19.38
N ASP A 687 -32.14 -16.38 18.27
CA ASP A 687 -33.40 -16.71 17.58
C ASP A 687 -34.09 -18.00 18.08
N GLY A 688 -33.43 -18.74 18.97
CA GLY A 688 -33.91 -20.01 19.52
C GLY A 688 -33.84 -21.21 18.56
N GLN A 689 -33.32 -21.03 17.34
CA GLN A 689 -33.08 -22.09 16.34
C GLN A 689 -31.60 -22.52 16.24
N GLY A 690 -30.79 -22.11 17.22
CA GLY A 690 -29.33 -22.34 17.23
C GLY A 690 -28.54 -21.28 16.47
N ASN A 691 -29.14 -20.14 16.11
CA ASN A 691 -28.42 -18.99 15.59
C ASN A 691 -28.18 -18.00 16.72
N VAL A 692 -26.94 -17.52 16.81
CA VAL A 692 -26.46 -16.59 17.85
C VAL A 692 -26.11 -15.25 17.22
N PRO A 693 -26.18 -14.14 17.97
CA PRO A 693 -25.93 -12.82 17.41
C PRO A 693 -24.47 -12.68 16.98
N ASP A 694 -24.25 -12.13 15.80
CA ASP A 694 -22.92 -11.79 15.26
C ASP A 694 -22.45 -10.45 15.88
N ASN A 695 -22.12 -10.52 17.18
CA ASN A 695 -21.59 -9.47 18.07
C ASN A 695 -21.01 -10.12 19.37
N SER A 696 -20.53 -9.32 20.33
CA SER A 696 -19.94 -9.78 21.60
C SER A 696 -20.89 -10.54 22.53
N TYR A 697 -22.20 -10.36 22.37
CA TYR A 697 -23.22 -11.14 23.08
C TYR A 697 -23.45 -12.52 22.46
N GLY A 698 -22.77 -12.88 21.35
CA GLY A 698 -22.78 -14.23 20.77
C GLY A 698 -21.58 -15.09 21.17
N ASN A 699 -20.66 -14.54 21.97
CA ASN A 699 -19.36 -15.11 22.27
C ASN A 699 -19.30 -15.75 23.68
N ASP A 700 -18.42 -16.73 23.85
CA ASP A 700 -18.05 -17.35 25.14
C ASP A 700 -16.85 -16.60 25.76
N ALA A 701 -16.51 -16.88 27.02
CA ALA A 701 -15.30 -16.38 27.65
C ALA A 701 -14.05 -16.82 26.85
N SER A 702 -13.14 -15.88 26.61
CA SER A 702 -11.87 -16.16 25.95
C SER A 702 -10.85 -16.79 26.91
N ASN A 703 -9.76 -17.32 26.35
CA ASN A 703 -8.62 -17.76 27.16
C ASN A 703 -7.91 -16.61 27.87
N VAL A 704 -8.09 -15.34 27.45
CA VAL A 704 -7.58 -14.17 28.17
C VAL A 704 -8.47 -13.87 29.38
N ALA A 705 -9.80 -13.89 29.21
CA ALA A 705 -10.76 -13.75 30.30
C ALA A 705 -10.62 -14.89 31.33
N ARG A 706 -10.47 -16.14 30.88
CA ARG A 706 -10.26 -17.31 31.74
C ARG A 706 -8.91 -17.31 32.46
N LEU A 707 -7.87 -16.66 31.92
CA LEU A 707 -6.63 -16.43 32.68
C LEU A 707 -6.85 -15.33 33.73
N TYR A 708 -7.55 -14.24 33.41
CA TYR A 708 -7.93 -13.21 34.38
C TYR A 708 -8.73 -13.80 35.56
N GLU A 709 -9.75 -14.64 35.30
CA GLU A 709 -10.51 -15.39 36.31
C GLU A 709 -9.64 -16.26 37.23
N LEU A 710 -8.50 -16.75 36.73
CA LEU A 710 -7.59 -17.64 37.45
C LEU A 710 -6.41 -16.90 38.10
N TYR A 711 -6.22 -15.60 37.86
CA TYR A 711 -5.09 -14.84 38.40
C TYR A 711 -5.36 -14.48 39.85
N ARG A 712 -4.37 -14.67 40.72
CA ARG A 712 -4.49 -14.35 42.15
C ARG A 712 -4.88 -12.88 42.36
N ASP A 713 -5.89 -12.64 43.20
CA ASP A 713 -6.34 -11.30 43.57
C ASP A 713 -6.12 -11.02 45.07
N ASP A 714 -5.27 -10.04 45.36
CA ASP A 714 -5.03 -9.51 46.71
C ASP A 714 -5.62 -8.10 46.90
N GLN A 715 -6.35 -7.52 45.93
CA GLN A 715 -6.86 -6.13 45.98
C GLN A 715 -7.66 -5.79 47.25
N GLY A 716 -8.47 -6.74 47.74
CA GLY A 716 -9.26 -6.59 48.96
C GLY A 716 -8.67 -7.31 50.18
N ARG A 717 -7.47 -7.89 50.09
CA ARG A 717 -6.92 -8.80 51.11
C ARG A 717 -5.80 -8.14 51.91
N GLN A 718 -5.78 -8.40 53.21
CA GLN A 718 -4.63 -8.12 54.05
C GLN A 718 -3.55 -9.19 53.89
N LEU A 719 -2.32 -8.74 53.62
CA LEU A 719 -1.12 -9.57 53.52
C LEU A 719 -0.63 -9.98 54.91
N ALA A 720 -0.06 -11.18 55.01
CA ALA A 720 0.71 -11.58 56.19
C ALA A 720 2.09 -10.89 56.18
N LYS A 721 2.75 -10.79 57.34
CA LYS A 721 4.07 -10.11 57.47
C LYS A 721 5.17 -10.77 56.64
N GLU A 722 4.98 -12.03 56.29
CA GLU A 722 5.91 -12.88 55.56
C GLU A 722 5.69 -12.81 54.02
N GLU A 723 4.65 -12.13 53.53
CA GLU A 723 4.32 -12.03 52.11
C GLU A 723 4.95 -10.79 51.45
N THR A 724 5.99 -11.00 50.63
CA THR A 724 6.73 -9.91 49.96
C THR A 724 6.21 -9.55 48.56
N ILE A 725 5.11 -10.17 48.10
CA ILE A 725 4.52 -9.95 46.76
C ILE A 725 2.99 -9.89 46.90
N ALA A 726 2.37 -8.92 46.22
CA ALA A 726 0.92 -8.74 46.15
C ALA A 726 0.45 -8.79 44.69
N TYR A 727 -0.73 -9.35 44.41
CA TYR A 727 -1.24 -9.56 43.06
C TYR A 727 -2.53 -8.75 42.78
N ILE A 728 -2.59 -8.07 41.64
CA ILE A 728 -3.72 -7.25 41.18
C ILE A 728 -4.07 -7.63 39.72
N PRO A 729 -5.19 -8.35 39.47
CA PRO A 729 -5.69 -8.61 38.13
C PRO A 729 -6.49 -7.44 37.55
N VAL A 730 -6.31 -7.16 36.24
CA VAL A 730 -6.99 -6.09 35.51
C VAL A 730 -7.41 -6.57 34.11
N TYR A 731 -8.72 -6.72 33.89
CA TYR A 731 -9.30 -7.09 32.59
C TYR A 731 -9.53 -5.85 31.71
N LEU A 732 -9.02 -5.90 30.48
CA LEU A 732 -9.28 -4.93 29.42
C LEU A 732 -10.12 -5.61 28.34
N GLU A 733 -11.37 -5.15 28.23
CA GLU A 733 -12.35 -5.53 27.21
C GLU A 733 -11.77 -5.58 25.78
N GLY A 734 -12.34 -6.47 24.96
CA GLY A 734 -11.91 -6.69 23.59
C GLY A 734 -12.02 -5.48 22.67
N ILE A 735 -11.30 -5.56 21.54
CA ILE A 735 -11.30 -4.50 20.54
C ILE A 735 -12.68 -4.41 19.87
N GLY A 736 -13.25 -3.21 19.92
CA GLY A 736 -14.56 -2.90 19.36
C GLY A 736 -15.78 -3.30 20.19
N THR A 737 -15.63 -3.78 21.42
CA THR A 737 -16.75 -4.07 22.34
C THR A 737 -16.88 -2.99 23.42
N SER A 738 -17.96 -2.99 24.20
CA SER A 738 -18.05 -2.25 25.47
C SER A 738 -19.11 -2.91 26.35
N ALA A 739 -18.89 -2.91 27.66
CA ALA A 739 -19.84 -3.44 28.64
C ALA A 739 -21.19 -2.71 28.52
N ASP A 740 -22.25 -3.51 28.42
CA ASP A 740 -23.65 -3.08 28.33
C ASP A 740 -24.00 -2.19 27.12
N LYS A 741 -23.29 -2.36 25.99
CA LYS A 741 -23.39 -1.49 24.80
C LYS A 741 -23.24 -2.26 23.49
N ASP A 742 -23.83 -1.70 22.44
CA ASP A 742 -23.62 -2.15 21.06
C ASP A 742 -22.15 -2.15 20.64
N ASP A 743 -21.76 -3.19 19.91
CA ASP A 743 -20.43 -3.34 19.35
C ASP A 743 -20.12 -2.28 18.28
N SER A 744 -18.92 -1.69 18.39
CA SER A 744 -18.35 -0.80 17.40
C SER A 744 -17.80 -1.60 16.22
N VAL A 745 -18.68 -2.00 15.29
CA VAL A 745 -18.32 -2.70 14.03
C VAL A 745 -17.17 -2.00 13.29
N PHE A 746 -17.12 -0.66 13.34
CA PHE A 746 -15.99 0.11 12.81
C PHE A 746 -14.66 -0.26 13.48
N SER A 747 -14.61 -0.23 14.81
CA SER A 747 -13.41 -0.56 15.59
C SER A 747 -13.05 -2.05 15.48
N GLN A 748 -14.05 -2.94 15.39
CA GLN A 748 -13.86 -4.37 15.11
C GLN A 748 -13.30 -4.62 13.70
N MET A 749 -13.63 -3.78 12.72
CA MET A 749 -13.10 -3.92 11.37
C MET A 749 -11.68 -3.33 11.25
N THR A 750 -11.46 -2.10 11.75
CA THR A 750 -10.21 -1.35 11.53
C THR A 750 -9.15 -1.49 12.61
N GLY A 751 -9.52 -1.90 13.83
CA GLY A 751 -8.64 -1.83 15.00
C GLY A 751 -8.40 -0.41 15.55
N THR A 752 -9.04 0.61 14.97
CA THR A 752 -8.95 2.02 15.36
C THR A 752 -10.23 2.48 16.07
N GLY A 753 -10.38 3.78 16.35
CA GLY A 753 -11.56 4.33 17.03
C GLY A 753 -11.52 4.24 18.55
N ALA A 754 -12.64 4.58 19.20
CA ALA A 754 -12.74 4.71 20.67
C ALA A 754 -12.61 3.37 21.43
N GLN A 755 -12.81 2.26 20.74
CA GLN A 755 -12.59 0.89 21.22
C GLN A 755 -11.42 0.19 20.49
N GLY A 756 -10.56 0.96 19.81
CA GLY A 756 -9.39 0.46 19.08
C GLY A 756 -8.19 0.09 19.97
N VAL A 757 -7.15 -0.49 19.38
CA VAL A 757 -5.94 -0.97 20.09
C VAL A 757 -5.29 0.12 20.93
N LEU A 758 -5.02 1.29 20.33
CA LEU A 758 -4.44 2.44 21.03
C LEU A 758 -5.37 3.02 22.10
N ALA A 759 -6.70 2.84 21.96
CA ALA A 759 -7.66 3.31 22.95
C ALA A 759 -7.65 2.41 24.20
N ARG A 760 -7.59 1.08 24.05
CA ARG A 760 -7.46 0.15 25.19
C ARG A 760 -6.18 0.36 25.99
N VAL A 761 -5.05 0.54 25.30
CA VAL A 761 -3.77 0.83 25.98
C VAL A 761 -3.86 2.16 26.75
N LYS A 762 -4.46 3.21 26.17
CA LYS A 762 -4.71 4.49 26.87
C LYS A 762 -5.75 4.42 27.99
N GLN A 763 -6.67 3.47 27.95
CA GLN A 763 -7.65 3.22 29.02
C GLN A 763 -7.04 2.46 30.20
N SER A 764 -6.03 1.62 29.96
CA SER A 764 -5.48 0.70 30.98
C SER A 764 -5.03 1.35 32.30
N PRO A 765 -4.44 2.56 32.38
CA PRO A 765 -4.12 3.18 33.67
C PRO A 765 -5.36 3.44 34.53
N THR A 766 -6.45 3.89 33.91
CA THR A 766 -7.75 4.14 34.56
C THR A 766 -8.41 2.86 35.06
N SER A 767 -8.10 1.71 34.44
CA SER A 767 -8.53 0.38 34.90
C SER A 767 -7.63 -0.18 36.01
N ILE A 768 -6.33 0.15 36.02
CA ILE A 768 -5.35 -0.32 37.01
C ILE A 768 -5.49 0.39 38.36
N ILE A 769 -5.65 1.73 38.34
CA ILE A 769 -5.62 2.56 39.56
C ILE A 769 -6.68 2.19 40.61
N PRO A 770 -7.94 1.86 40.27
CA PRO A 770 -8.94 1.44 41.25
C PRO A 770 -8.49 0.24 42.09
N GLY A 771 -7.89 -0.78 41.47
CA GLY A 771 -7.37 -1.95 42.19
C GLY A 771 -6.19 -1.62 43.11
N ILE A 772 -5.30 -0.71 42.66
CA ILE A 772 -4.20 -0.21 43.49
C ILE A 772 -4.73 0.56 44.72
N ARG A 773 -5.79 1.37 44.56
CA ARG A 773 -6.38 2.12 45.68
C ARG A 773 -7.17 1.23 46.64
N LEU A 774 -7.81 0.16 46.15
CA LEU A 774 -8.38 -0.88 47.01
C LEU A 774 -7.27 -1.54 47.84
N PHE A 775 -6.18 -1.96 47.19
CA PHE A 775 -5.03 -2.58 47.84
C PHE A 775 -4.39 -1.69 48.92
N GLU A 776 -4.16 -0.41 48.61
CA GLU A 776 -3.66 0.62 49.54
C GLU A 776 -4.60 0.82 50.74
N SER A 777 -5.93 0.76 50.52
CA SER A 777 -6.91 0.87 51.60
C SER A 777 -6.99 -0.37 52.50
N ALA A 778 -6.67 -1.57 51.97
CA ALA A 778 -6.61 -2.81 52.73
C ALA A 778 -5.29 -2.94 53.53
N ASN A 779 -4.17 -2.45 52.97
CA ASN A 779 -2.82 -2.60 53.49
C ASN A 779 -2.11 -1.24 53.75
N PRO A 780 -2.68 -0.32 54.57
CA PRO A 780 -2.22 1.07 54.67
C PRO A 780 -0.83 1.27 55.31
N THR A 781 -0.23 0.21 55.86
CA THR A 781 1.11 0.24 56.48
C THR A 781 2.21 -0.36 55.58
N LEU A 782 1.86 -0.97 54.44
CA LEU A 782 2.85 -1.56 53.53
C LEU A 782 3.33 -0.55 52.49
N LYS A 783 4.58 -0.72 52.06
CA LYS A 783 5.24 0.14 51.08
C LYS A 783 5.69 -0.67 49.87
N VAL A 784 5.40 -0.18 48.67
CA VAL A 784 5.80 -0.81 47.41
C VAL A 784 7.22 -0.37 47.04
N GLU A 785 8.11 -1.35 46.86
CA GLU A 785 9.49 -1.16 46.37
C GLU A 785 9.58 -1.27 44.85
N SER A 786 8.82 -2.18 44.24
CA SER A 786 8.81 -2.36 42.79
C SER A 786 7.43 -2.77 42.26
N VAL A 787 7.16 -2.42 41.00
CA VAL A 787 5.97 -2.83 40.25
C VAL A 787 6.37 -3.81 39.16
N GLN A 788 5.74 -4.99 39.11
CA GLN A 788 6.02 -6.01 38.10
C GLN A 788 4.76 -6.36 37.31
N PHE A 789 4.84 -6.34 35.99
CA PHE A 789 3.70 -6.68 35.13
C PHE A 789 3.74 -8.12 34.63
N ASP A 790 2.58 -8.78 34.59
CA ASP A 790 2.35 -9.97 33.77
C ASP A 790 1.27 -9.62 32.73
N ILE A 791 1.63 -9.59 31.46
CA ILE A 791 0.80 -9.02 30.39
C ILE A 791 0.29 -10.13 29.48
N PHE A 792 -1.02 -10.21 29.30
CA PHE A 792 -1.66 -11.22 28.46
C PHE A 792 -2.53 -10.57 27.38
N GLY A 793 -2.66 -11.25 26.25
CA GLY A 793 -3.63 -10.83 25.24
C GLY A 793 -3.84 -11.79 24.09
N PHE A 794 -4.92 -11.59 23.34
CA PHE A 794 -5.31 -12.41 22.18
C PHE A 794 -5.64 -11.51 20.98
N SER A 795 -5.29 -11.90 19.76
CA SER A 795 -5.73 -11.17 18.55
C SER A 795 -5.23 -9.71 18.52
N ARG A 796 -6.10 -8.72 18.29
CA ARG A 796 -5.76 -7.30 18.48
C ARG A 796 -5.54 -6.92 19.95
N GLY A 797 -6.04 -7.69 20.91
CA GLY A 797 -5.64 -7.61 22.31
C GLY A 797 -4.18 -8.02 22.52
N ALA A 798 -3.64 -8.97 21.76
CA ALA A 798 -2.20 -9.27 21.78
C ALA A 798 -1.37 -8.11 21.16
N ALA A 799 -1.91 -7.39 20.17
CA ALA A 799 -1.31 -6.14 19.69
C ALA A 799 -1.34 -5.04 20.76
N ALA A 800 -2.45 -4.92 21.52
CA ALA A 800 -2.55 -4.01 22.66
C ALA A 800 -1.56 -4.39 23.79
N ALA A 801 -1.41 -5.67 24.11
CA ALA A 801 -0.44 -6.19 25.07
C ALA A 801 1.02 -5.86 24.67
N ARG A 802 1.39 -6.07 23.39
CA ARG A 802 2.72 -5.72 22.86
C ARG A 802 3.00 -4.21 22.92
N HIS A 803 2.00 -3.39 22.62
CA HIS A 803 2.12 -1.95 22.73
C HIS A 803 2.18 -1.49 24.19
N PHE A 804 1.32 -2.00 25.08
CA PHE A 804 1.32 -1.71 26.52
C PHE A 804 2.65 -2.05 27.19
N ALA A 805 3.26 -3.19 26.83
CA ALA A 805 4.62 -3.56 27.27
C ALA A 805 5.65 -2.48 26.93
N ASN A 806 5.57 -1.89 25.73
CA ASN A 806 6.42 -0.78 25.32
C ASN A 806 6.05 0.57 25.98
N GLU A 807 4.81 0.77 26.43
CA GLU A 807 4.38 1.98 27.13
C GLU A 807 4.79 1.99 28.61
N VAL A 808 4.67 0.86 29.34
CA VAL A 808 5.06 0.80 30.77
C VAL A 808 6.58 0.90 30.96
N MET A 809 7.37 0.38 30.02
CA MET A 809 8.84 0.43 30.08
C MET A 809 9.44 1.82 29.74
N LYS A 810 8.60 2.85 29.56
CA LYS A 810 9.03 4.26 29.47
C LYS A 810 9.30 4.92 30.83
N GLY A 811 9.10 4.20 31.92
CA GLY A 811 9.33 4.67 33.28
C GLY A 811 8.44 5.85 33.67
N GLU A 812 9.02 6.95 34.16
CA GLU A 812 8.31 8.20 34.49
C GLU A 812 7.44 8.74 33.34
N GLN A 813 7.81 8.47 32.08
CA GLN A 813 7.05 8.90 30.91
C GLN A 813 5.87 7.98 30.59
N SER A 814 5.72 6.84 31.28
CA SER A 814 4.63 5.89 31.05
C SER A 814 3.26 6.51 31.42
N PRO A 815 2.16 6.13 30.74
CA PRO A 815 0.82 6.64 31.07
C PRO A 815 0.33 6.31 32.48
N LEU A 816 0.91 5.30 33.14
CA LEU A 816 0.58 4.94 34.53
C LEU A 816 1.34 5.83 35.53
N ALA A 817 2.63 6.08 35.33
CA ALA A 817 3.44 6.96 36.18
C ALA A 817 2.85 8.38 36.28
N GLN A 818 2.30 8.89 35.18
CA GLN A 818 1.63 10.21 35.10
C GLN A 818 0.37 10.32 35.99
N LEU A 819 -0.22 9.19 36.39
CA LEU A 819 -1.44 9.14 37.21
C LEU A 819 -1.22 8.51 38.59
N LEU A 820 -0.05 7.90 38.82
CA LEU A 820 0.40 7.35 40.10
C LEU A 820 1.84 7.82 40.39
N PRO A 821 2.02 9.08 40.84
CA PRO A 821 3.34 9.68 41.06
C PRO A 821 4.22 8.90 42.04
N ALA A 822 5.54 9.05 41.90
CA ALA A 822 6.53 8.36 42.75
C ALA A 822 6.47 8.79 44.23
N ASP A 823 6.06 10.02 44.49
CA ASP A 823 5.83 10.61 45.83
C ASP A 823 4.47 10.20 46.46
N SER A 824 3.74 9.26 45.85
CA SER A 824 2.51 8.70 46.42
C SER A 824 2.77 7.92 47.70
N SER A 825 1.83 8.01 48.65
CA SER A 825 1.79 7.29 49.94
C SER A 825 2.08 5.79 49.85
N LEU A 826 1.75 5.16 48.72
CA LEU A 826 1.98 3.76 48.39
C LEU A 826 3.46 3.33 48.34
N PHE A 827 4.39 4.21 47.92
CA PHE A 827 5.77 3.81 47.58
C PHE A 827 6.78 4.05 48.72
N LEU A 828 7.94 3.40 48.61
CA LEU A 828 9.17 3.80 49.31
C LEU A 828 9.75 5.08 48.70
N GLU A 829 10.43 5.90 49.51
CA GLU A 829 11.07 7.16 49.06
C GLU A 829 12.14 6.96 47.97
N SER A 830 12.68 5.74 47.84
CA SER A 830 13.66 5.36 46.83
C SER A 830 13.06 5.04 45.45
N PHE A 831 11.72 4.96 45.33
CA PHE A 831 11.02 4.65 44.08
C PHE A 831 11.03 5.84 43.11
N SER A 832 11.24 5.61 41.81
CA SER A 832 11.29 6.68 40.79
C SER A 832 10.87 6.20 39.39
N TRP A 833 9.95 5.21 39.30
CA TRP A 833 9.50 4.60 38.04
C TRP A 833 10.64 4.15 37.10
N ARG A 834 11.83 3.80 37.61
CA ARG A 834 12.99 3.43 36.78
C ARG A 834 12.77 2.06 36.12
N ALA A 835 12.77 2.05 34.79
CA ALA A 835 12.63 0.81 34.01
C ALA A 835 13.75 -0.20 34.33
N ASN A 836 13.39 -1.47 34.47
CA ASN A 836 14.23 -2.59 34.92
C ASN A 836 14.84 -2.45 36.32
N ILE A 837 14.39 -1.49 37.13
CA ILE A 837 14.76 -1.35 38.55
C ILE A 837 13.50 -1.31 39.41
N ASP A 838 12.74 -0.21 39.32
CA ASP A 838 11.50 -0.02 40.08
C ASP A 838 10.31 -0.62 39.33
N VAL A 839 10.40 -0.74 38.00
CA VAL A 839 9.33 -1.23 37.13
C VAL A 839 9.90 -2.21 36.12
N SER A 840 9.34 -3.42 36.05
CA SER A 840 9.73 -4.41 35.03
C SER A 840 8.56 -5.28 34.60
N ILE A 841 8.73 -6.05 33.52
CA ILE A 841 7.75 -7.04 33.06
C ILE A 841 8.31 -8.44 33.37
N ASN A 842 7.52 -9.25 34.06
CA ASN A 842 7.89 -10.64 34.35
C ASN A 842 7.49 -11.55 33.18
N PHE A 843 6.20 -11.59 32.81
CA PHE A 843 5.69 -12.46 31.76
C PHE A 843 4.94 -11.66 30.67
N ILE A 844 5.12 -12.04 29.41
CA ILE A 844 4.23 -11.64 28.30
C ILE A 844 3.67 -12.92 27.66
N GLY A 845 2.38 -13.17 27.83
CA GLY A 845 1.66 -14.35 27.35
C GLY A 845 0.63 -14.01 26.28
N ILE A 846 1.01 -14.12 25.00
CA ILE A 846 0.15 -13.72 23.88
C ILE A 846 -0.35 -14.91 23.05
N PHE A 847 -1.63 -14.90 22.72
CA PHE A 847 -2.27 -15.82 21.78
C PHE A 847 -2.39 -15.14 20.40
N ASP A 848 -1.62 -15.64 19.42
CA ASP A 848 -1.65 -15.32 17.99
C ASP A 848 -1.90 -13.83 17.66
N THR A 849 -0.83 -13.02 17.61
CA THR A 849 -0.92 -11.57 17.39
C THR A 849 -1.52 -11.27 16.02
N ALA A 850 -2.70 -10.65 16.00
CA ALA A 850 -3.40 -10.24 14.77
C ALA A 850 -3.67 -8.73 14.82
N ALA A 851 -2.71 -7.89 14.43
CA ALA A 851 -2.79 -6.44 14.65
C ALA A 851 -3.71 -5.73 13.64
N ALA A 852 -3.43 -5.87 12.34
CA ALA A 852 -4.37 -5.56 11.26
C ALA A 852 -5.00 -4.14 11.36
N ILE A 853 -4.19 -3.09 11.57
CA ILE A 853 -4.67 -1.73 11.84
C ILE A 853 -4.90 -0.95 10.53
N GLY A 854 -6.16 -0.65 10.19
CA GLY A 854 -6.52 0.06 8.95
C GLY A 854 -6.25 1.56 9.00
N SER A 855 -5.64 2.12 7.95
CA SER A 855 -5.34 3.55 7.85
C SER A 855 -6.39 4.31 7.03
N MET A 856 -7.15 5.19 7.68
CA MET A 856 -8.01 6.15 6.98
C MET A 856 -7.24 7.23 6.20
N ALA A 857 -5.95 7.45 6.51
CA ALA A 857 -5.14 8.50 5.89
C ALA A 857 -4.55 8.06 4.53
N ASP A 858 -4.20 6.78 4.41
CA ASP A 858 -3.55 6.23 3.21
C ASP A 858 -4.56 5.67 2.21
N GLY A 859 -5.84 5.59 2.61
CA GLY A 859 -6.93 5.04 1.80
C GLY A 859 -6.93 3.52 1.66
N ASP A 860 -5.97 2.81 2.26
CA ASP A 860 -5.91 1.36 2.21
C ASP A 860 -6.69 0.70 3.36
N PHE A 861 -7.62 -0.17 2.95
CA PHE A 861 -8.39 -1.05 3.82
C PHE A 861 -7.91 -2.51 3.71
N SER A 862 -6.81 -2.77 3.00
CA SER A 862 -6.16 -4.06 2.92
C SER A 862 -5.40 -4.35 4.21
N VAL A 863 -6.11 -4.90 5.19
CA VAL A 863 -5.56 -5.35 6.49
C VAL A 863 -4.70 -6.62 6.37
N HIS A 864 -3.90 -6.71 5.31
CA HIS A 864 -3.07 -7.84 4.88
C HIS A 864 -1.55 -7.55 4.98
N ASP A 865 -1.13 -6.29 5.04
CA ASP A 865 0.27 -5.90 5.11
C ASP A 865 0.82 -5.81 6.55
N ALA A 866 2.10 -5.43 6.67
CA ALA A 866 2.76 -5.25 7.96
C ALA A 866 2.52 -3.87 8.59
N ASN A 867 1.77 -2.97 7.95
CA ASN A 867 1.58 -1.60 8.40
C ASN A 867 0.60 -1.55 9.58
N ASN A 868 1.05 -1.02 10.71
CA ASN A 868 0.26 -0.95 11.94
C ASN A 868 0.38 0.45 12.55
N PRO A 869 -0.21 1.49 11.91
CA PRO A 869 0.08 2.89 12.20
C PRO A 869 -0.17 3.24 13.67
N GLY A 870 0.89 3.72 14.33
CA GLY A 870 0.89 4.14 15.73
C GLY A 870 0.99 3.01 16.77
N VAL A 871 0.84 1.74 16.39
CA VAL A 871 0.94 0.59 17.30
C VAL A 871 2.36 0.02 17.27
N ASN A 872 3.12 0.16 18.35
CA ASN A 872 4.41 -0.51 18.48
C ASN A 872 4.20 -2.00 18.81
N LEU A 873 4.58 -2.89 17.88
CA LEU A 873 4.49 -4.34 18.04
C LEU A 873 5.83 -4.99 18.40
N TYR A 874 6.95 -4.26 18.32
CA TYR A 874 8.26 -4.80 18.59
C TYR A 874 8.41 -5.19 20.07
N LEU A 875 8.66 -6.46 20.33
CA LEU A 875 9.14 -6.92 21.64
C LEU A 875 10.66 -7.09 21.58
N ALA A 876 11.39 -6.32 22.41
CA ALA A 876 12.83 -6.49 22.58
C ALA A 876 13.13 -7.80 23.35
N PRO A 877 14.28 -8.46 23.14
CA PRO A 877 14.60 -9.75 23.78
C PRO A 877 14.64 -9.72 25.32
N ASP A 878 14.85 -8.53 25.89
CA ASP A 878 15.01 -8.22 27.30
C ASP A 878 13.83 -7.41 27.89
N ILE A 879 12.77 -7.16 27.11
CA ILE A 879 11.61 -6.36 27.55
C ILE A 879 10.84 -7.01 28.72
N ALA A 880 10.95 -8.33 28.88
CA ALA A 880 10.34 -9.10 29.94
C ALA A 880 11.22 -10.32 30.31
N LYS A 881 11.15 -10.80 31.56
CA LYS A 881 11.87 -12.02 32.00
C LYS A 881 11.49 -13.25 31.16
N LYS A 882 10.26 -13.30 30.63
CA LYS A 882 9.82 -14.27 29.64
C LYS A 882 8.76 -13.70 28.69
N VAL A 883 8.94 -13.95 27.39
CA VAL A 883 7.89 -13.85 26.37
C VAL A 883 7.47 -15.25 25.91
N VAL A 884 6.17 -15.45 25.74
CA VAL A 884 5.53 -16.64 25.14
C VAL A 884 4.49 -16.18 24.14
N HIS A 885 4.56 -16.71 22.92
CA HIS A 885 3.58 -16.48 21.87
C HIS A 885 3.06 -17.82 21.37
N LEU A 886 1.78 -18.13 21.61
CA LEU A 886 1.15 -19.33 21.06
C LEU A 886 0.61 -18.98 19.66
N VAL A 887 0.98 -19.77 18.65
CA VAL A 887 0.85 -19.38 17.23
C VAL A 887 0.04 -20.41 16.43
N ALA A 888 -0.95 -19.95 15.68
CA ALA A 888 -1.89 -20.83 14.97
C ALA A 888 -1.26 -21.48 13.73
N ARG A 889 -1.15 -22.81 13.70
CA ARG A 889 -0.57 -23.57 12.56
C ARG A 889 -1.47 -23.60 11.33
N ASP A 890 -2.79 -23.66 11.54
CA ASP A 890 -3.77 -24.04 10.51
C ASP A 890 -4.61 -22.84 10.03
N GLU A 891 -4.16 -21.62 10.34
CA GLU A 891 -4.71 -20.36 9.83
C GLU A 891 -4.31 -20.14 8.35
N ARG A 892 -5.26 -19.72 7.50
CA ARG A 892 -5.18 -19.71 6.02
C ARG A 892 -5.87 -18.51 5.37
N ARG A 893 -6.38 -17.56 6.14
CA ARG A 893 -7.06 -16.35 5.62
C ARG A 893 -6.05 -15.35 5.04
N HIS A 894 -6.47 -14.65 3.99
CA HIS A 894 -5.66 -13.60 3.37
C HIS A 894 -5.67 -12.32 4.21
N ASN A 895 -6.85 -11.75 4.48
CA ASN A 895 -6.98 -10.43 5.13
C ASN A 895 -6.82 -10.53 6.67
N PHE A 896 -5.81 -11.28 7.13
CA PHE A 896 -5.57 -11.60 8.52
C PHE A 896 -4.07 -11.50 8.83
N SER A 897 -3.62 -10.27 9.11
CA SER A 897 -2.20 -9.95 9.32
C SER A 897 -1.70 -10.42 10.68
N LEU A 898 -0.90 -11.49 10.68
CA LEU A 898 -0.35 -12.11 11.88
C LEU A 898 1.11 -11.72 12.09
N ASN A 899 1.45 -11.23 13.28
CA ASN A 899 2.80 -10.74 13.60
C ASN A 899 3.55 -11.73 14.50
N SER A 900 4.68 -12.25 14.02
CA SER A 900 5.58 -13.10 14.82
C SER A 900 6.15 -12.35 16.04
N ALA A 901 6.57 -13.11 17.05
CA ALA A 901 7.41 -12.66 18.17
C ALA A 901 8.82 -13.32 18.12
N GLY A 902 9.21 -13.87 16.96
CA GLY A 902 10.50 -14.51 16.74
C GLY A 902 10.64 -15.80 17.54
N ASN A 903 11.71 -15.90 18.34
CA ASN A 903 12.04 -17.10 19.11
C ASN A 903 11.04 -17.43 20.25
N ALA A 904 10.03 -16.58 20.48
CA ALA A 904 8.94 -16.84 21.42
C ALA A 904 7.75 -17.60 20.78
N ASP A 905 7.74 -17.80 19.47
CA ASP A 905 6.65 -18.45 18.72
C ASP A 905 6.59 -19.97 18.95
N ILE A 906 5.54 -20.44 19.62
CA ILE A 906 5.20 -21.86 19.83
C ILE A 906 4.03 -22.20 18.89
N VAL A 907 4.33 -22.89 17.78
CA VAL A 907 3.33 -23.24 16.75
C VAL A 907 2.50 -24.45 17.18
N LEU A 908 1.18 -24.27 17.29
CA LEU A 908 0.23 -25.27 17.79
C LEU A 908 -0.93 -25.51 16.79
N PRO A 909 -1.56 -26.70 16.78
CA PRO A 909 -2.67 -27.02 15.88
C PRO A 909 -3.87 -26.06 15.98
N GLY A 910 -4.59 -25.91 14.88
CA GLY A 910 -5.76 -25.05 14.81
C GLY A 910 -5.48 -23.65 14.27
N VAL A 911 -6.56 -22.89 14.15
CA VAL A 911 -6.62 -21.54 13.57
C VAL A 911 -6.62 -20.48 14.67
N HIS A 912 -6.62 -19.20 14.28
CA HIS A 912 -6.58 -18.07 15.20
C HIS A 912 -7.56 -18.16 16.38
N SER A 913 -8.85 -18.44 16.11
CA SER A 913 -9.90 -18.58 17.12
C SER A 913 -9.66 -19.76 18.06
N ASP A 914 -9.15 -20.88 17.54
CA ASP A 914 -8.95 -22.11 18.33
C ASP A 914 -7.93 -21.88 19.47
N LEU A 915 -6.97 -20.97 19.28
CA LEU A 915 -5.97 -20.61 20.29
C LEU A 915 -6.51 -19.65 21.37
N GLY A 916 -7.28 -18.63 20.97
CA GLY A 916 -7.82 -17.64 21.89
C GLY A 916 -9.13 -18.01 22.56
N GLY A 917 -9.88 -18.99 22.04
CA GLY A 917 -11.25 -19.25 22.46
C GLY A 917 -12.19 -18.11 22.05
N GLY A 918 -13.14 -17.75 22.90
CA GLY A 918 -14.14 -16.70 22.64
C GLY A 918 -15.39 -17.19 21.90
N TYR A 919 -15.41 -18.45 21.44
CA TYR A 919 -16.53 -19.04 20.71
C TYR A 919 -17.23 -20.14 21.53
N LEU A 920 -18.53 -20.30 21.28
CA LEU A 920 -19.43 -21.17 22.05
C LEU A 920 -18.99 -22.66 22.06
N PRO A 921 -19.31 -23.42 23.13
CA PRO A 921 -18.90 -24.82 23.28
C PRO A 921 -19.19 -25.75 22.10
N ASN A 922 -20.30 -25.53 21.38
CA ASN A 922 -20.75 -26.32 20.24
C ASN A 922 -21.13 -25.41 19.04
N LEU A 923 -20.21 -24.56 18.57
CA LEU A 923 -20.49 -23.62 17.49
C LEU A 923 -20.85 -24.32 16.16
N VAL A 924 -21.98 -23.91 15.54
CA VAL A 924 -22.39 -24.39 14.21
C VAL A 924 -21.64 -23.61 13.12
N GLU A 925 -20.49 -24.11 12.70
CA GLU A 925 -19.70 -23.56 11.60
C GLU A 925 -20.44 -23.74 10.27
N ARG A 926 -20.76 -22.63 9.61
CA ARG A 926 -21.42 -22.57 8.30
C ARG A 926 -20.57 -21.78 7.31
N VAL A 927 -19.95 -22.47 6.36
CA VAL A 927 -18.91 -21.87 5.49
C VAL A 927 -19.14 -22.12 4.01
N LEU A 928 -19.01 -21.06 3.22
CA LEU A 928 -18.93 -21.13 1.75
C LEU A 928 -17.47 -21.42 1.37
N LEU A 929 -17.18 -22.64 0.91
CA LEU A 929 -15.81 -23.09 0.63
C LEU A 929 -15.33 -22.72 -0.78
N SER A 930 -16.22 -22.27 -1.65
CA SER A 930 -15.85 -21.68 -2.94
C SER A 930 -16.50 -20.31 -3.18
N LYS A 931 -15.84 -19.46 -3.96
CA LYS A 931 -16.30 -18.09 -4.22
C LYS A 931 -17.68 -18.11 -4.90
N PRO A 932 -18.69 -17.39 -4.36
CA PRO A 932 -20.02 -17.29 -4.96
C PRO A 932 -19.99 -16.96 -6.45
N ARG A 933 -20.59 -17.84 -7.25
CA ARG A 933 -20.80 -17.68 -8.70
C ARG A 933 -22.20 -17.15 -8.93
N CYS A 934 -22.37 -16.21 -9.85
CA CYS A 934 -23.65 -15.57 -10.14
C CYS A 934 -24.08 -15.89 -11.59
N SER A 935 -25.34 -16.26 -11.78
CA SER A 935 -26.06 -16.19 -13.05
C SER A 935 -27.03 -15.02 -12.96
N ARG A 936 -26.83 -14.00 -13.80
CA ARG A 936 -27.64 -12.78 -13.80
C ARG A 936 -28.85 -12.91 -14.71
N ASP A 937 -29.86 -12.07 -14.45
CA ASP A 937 -31.02 -11.86 -15.33
C ASP A 937 -31.80 -13.16 -15.67
N VAL A 938 -31.76 -14.13 -14.76
CA VAL A 938 -32.42 -15.43 -14.91
C VAL A 938 -33.94 -15.23 -14.83
N ASP A 939 -34.70 -15.85 -15.74
CA ASP A 939 -36.16 -15.79 -15.69
C ASP A 939 -36.68 -16.32 -14.35
N PHE A 940 -37.61 -15.60 -13.72
CA PHE A 940 -38.04 -15.83 -12.35
C PHE A 940 -38.47 -17.28 -12.07
N ASN A 941 -39.06 -17.97 -13.04
CA ASN A 941 -39.55 -19.34 -12.90
C ASN A 941 -38.48 -20.42 -13.09
N THR A 942 -37.26 -20.06 -13.52
CA THR A 942 -36.16 -21.00 -13.74
C THR A 942 -35.66 -21.56 -12.39
N PRO A 943 -35.54 -22.89 -12.20
CA PRO A 943 -34.94 -23.46 -10.99
C PRO A 943 -33.48 -23.04 -10.80
N SER A 944 -33.05 -22.76 -9.57
CA SER A 944 -31.66 -22.34 -9.29
C SER A 944 -30.64 -23.39 -9.74
N SER A 945 -31.01 -24.68 -9.70
CA SER A 945 -30.16 -25.82 -10.07
C SER A 945 -29.92 -25.98 -11.58
N SER A 946 -30.71 -25.37 -12.46
CA SER A 946 -30.45 -25.42 -13.92
C SER A 946 -29.52 -24.29 -14.40
N THR A 947 -29.12 -23.38 -13.50
CA THR A 947 -28.29 -22.21 -13.84
C THR A 947 -26.82 -22.56 -14.05
N ASN A 948 -26.09 -21.68 -14.75
CA ASN A 948 -24.66 -21.86 -14.96
C ASN A 948 -23.85 -21.73 -13.65
N ALA A 949 -24.33 -20.92 -12.70
CA ALA A 949 -23.74 -20.79 -11.38
C ALA A 949 -23.75 -22.12 -10.63
N TYR A 950 -24.90 -22.82 -10.61
CA TYR A 950 -25.02 -24.14 -9.99
C TYR A 950 -24.05 -25.15 -10.61
N ARG A 951 -24.02 -25.23 -11.96
CA ARG A 951 -23.11 -26.13 -12.68
C ARG A 951 -21.63 -25.89 -12.37
N LEU A 952 -21.22 -24.63 -12.22
CA LEU A 952 -19.84 -24.28 -11.83
C LEU A 952 -19.55 -24.61 -10.36
N ALA A 953 -20.54 -24.52 -9.47
CA ALA A 953 -20.41 -24.92 -8.08
C ALA A 953 -20.35 -26.45 -7.91
N GLU A 954 -21.08 -27.23 -8.73
CA GLU A 954 -20.98 -28.70 -8.80
C GLU A 954 -19.58 -29.18 -9.26
N GLN A 955 -18.99 -28.52 -10.26
CA GLN A 955 -17.63 -28.85 -10.70
C GLN A 955 -16.59 -28.57 -9.61
N GLU A 956 -16.78 -27.49 -8.85
CA GLU A 956 -15.93 -27.11 -7.73
C GLU A 956 -16.18 -27.97 -6.48
N LEU A 957 -17.40 -28.52 -6.30
CA LEU A 957 -17.76 -29.45 -5.23
C LEU A 957 -16.88 -30.70 -5.30
N GLY A 958 -16.81 -31.36 -6.46
CA GLY A 958 -15.96 -32.54 -6.65
C GLY A 958 -14.48 -32.24 -6.35
N ARG A 959 -13.98 -31.11 -6.84
CA ARG A 959 -12.59 -30.66 -6.60
C ARG A 959 -12.28 -30.43 -5.12
N LEU A 960 -13.24 -29.92 -4.35
CA LEU A 960 -13.10 -29.69 -2.90
C LEU A 960 -13.34 -30.97 -2.08
N GLN A 961 -14.16 -31.90 -2.57
CA GLN A 961 -14.40 -33.21 -1.95
C GLN A 961 -13.09 -33.99 -1.78
N ASP A 962 -12.26 -34.03 -2.82
CA ASP A 962 -10.95 -34.68 -2.80
C ASP A 962 -9.96 -33.96 -1.88
N GLN A 963 -9.92 -32.61 -1.94
CA GLN A 963 -8.95 -31.82 -1.17
C GLN A 963 -9.24 -31.76 0.34
N LEU A 964 -10.52 -31.76 0.72
CA LEU A 964 -10.95 -31.59 2.12
C LEU A 964 -11.41 -32.90 2.76
N HIS A 965 -11.23 -34.05 2.09
CA HIS A 965 -11.58 -35.38 2.59
C HIS A 965 -11.09 -35.64 4.02
N PHE A 966 -9.87 -35.18 4.35
CA PHE A 966 -9.27 -35.32 5.69
C PHE A 966 -10.11 -34.70 6.83
N TYR A 967 -10.80 -33.59 6.55
CA TYR A 967 -11.65 -32.88 7.50
C TYR A 967 -13.04 -33.52 7.68
N GLY A 968 -13.35 -34.62 6.97
CA GLY A 968 -14.60 -35.37 7.13
C GLY A 968 -15.88 -34.59 6.78
N LEU A 969 -15.77 -33.54 5.98
CA LEU A 969 -16.84 -32.57 5.76
C LEU A 969 -17.99 -33.12 4.90
N THR A 970 -19.23 -32.88 5.33
CA THR A 970 -20.38 -32.89 4.42
C THR A 970 -20.35 -31.64 3.56
N LEU A 971 -20.19 -31.82 2.24
CA LEU A 971 -20.17 -30.74 1.25
C LEU A 971 -21.43 -30.80 0.36
N GLN A 972 -21.97 -29.65 0.01
CA GLN A 972 -23.14 -29.51 -0.87
C GLN A 972 -23.13 -28.18 -1.62
N VAL A 973 -23.86 -28.06 -2.74
CA VAL A 973 -24.04 -26.78 -3.43
C VAL A 973 -25.21 -26.00 -2.81
N LYS A 974 -24.91 -24.88 -2.14
CA LYS A 974 -25.92 -23.95 -1.61
C LYS A 974 -26.23 -22.89 -2.66
N THR A 975 -27.53 -22.62 -2.88
CA THR A 975 -27.98 -21.54 -3.78
C THR A 975 -28.90 -20.55 -3.07
N TRP A 976 -28.84 -19.30 -3.48
CA TRP A 976 -29.79 -18.25 -3.13
C TRP A 976 -30.12 -17.41 -4.37
N ALA A 977 -31.23 -16.69 -4.35
CA ALA A 977 -31.65 -15.86 -5.47
C ALA A 977 -32.14 -14.50 -4.99
N VAL A 978 -31.80 -13.47 -5.77
CA VAL A 978 -32.09 -12.06 -5.49
C VAL A 978 -33.02 -11.55 -6.59
N GLU A 979 -34.21 -11.04 -6.25
CA GLU A 979 -35.14 -10.51 -7.26
C GLU A 979 -34.56 -9.24 -7.92
N THR A 980 -34.66 -9.15 -9.25
CA THR A 980 -34.20 -8.00 -10.03
C THR A 980 -35.36 -7.37 -10.79
N ALA A 981 -35.62 -6.09 -10.54
CA ALA A 981 -36.72 -5.34 -11.15
C ALA A 981 -36.22 -4.37 -12.24
N SER A 982 -36.30 -4.76 -13.50
CA SER A 982 -35.97 -3.89 -14.64
C SER A 982 -37.18 -3.08 -15.12
N ASN A 983 -37.28 -1.80 -14.74
CA ASN A 983 -38.30 -0.88 -15.26
C ASN A 983 -37.90 -0.34 -16.66
N VAL A 984 -38.03 -1.16 -17.70
CA VAL A 984 -37.77 -0.75 -19.10
C VAL A 984 -38.98 -1.05 -19.99
N LYS A 985 -39.59 0.00 -20.54
CA LYS A 985 -40.59 -0.06 -21.63
C LYS A 985 -41.81 -1.00 -21.41
N GLY A 986 -42.38 -0.99 -20.21
CA GLY A 986 -43.78 -1.37 -20.00
C GLY A 986 -44.13 -2.86 -19.96
N ASP A 987 -43.19 -3.76 -20.24
CA ASP A 987 -43.37 -5.20 -20.00
C ASP A 987 -42.75 -5.62 -18.65
N ARG A 988 -43.55 -6.25 -17.79
CA ARG A 988 -43.23 -6.47 -16.37
C ARG A 988 -42.57 -7.84 -16.15
N ARG A 989 -41.52 -8.15 -16.92
CA ARG A 989 -40.80 -9.41 -16.80
C ARG A 989 -39.98 -9.44 -15.50
N LYS A 990 -40.40 -10.26 -14.53
CA LYS A 990 -39.60 -10.57 -13.34
C LYS A 990 -38.36 -11.38 -13.75
N SER A 991 -37.19 -10.95 -13.29
CA SER A 991 -35.95 -11.72 -13.34
C SER A 991 -35.35 -11.85 -11.93
N LYS A 992 -34.31 -12.68 -11.80
CA LYS A 992 -33.54 -12.85 -10.57
C LYS A 992 -32.07 -13.12 -10.87
N ASN A 993 -31.19 -12.69 -9.97
CA ASN A 993 -29.79 -13.12 -9.95
C ASN A 993 -29.68 -14.37 -9.07
N VAL A 994 -29.27 -15.50 -9.64
CA VAL A 994 -29.06 -16.76 -8.90
C VAL A 994 -27.59 -16.91 -8.56
N TYR A 995 -27.32 -17.12 -7.27
CA TYR A 995 -25.98 -17.35 -6.74
C TYR A 995 -25.83 -18.82 -6.32
N ALA A 996 -24.63 -19.37 -6.48
CA ALA A 996 -24.28 -20.72 -6.06
C ALA A 996 -22.83 -20.78 -5.57
N ALA A 997 -22.59 -21.61 -4.55
CA ALA A 997 -21.27 -21.91 -3.99
C ALA A 997 -21.26 -23.29 -3.33
N VAL A 998 -20.07 -23.86 -3.15
CA VAL A 998 -19.87 -25.04 -2.31
C VAL A 998 -19.98 -24.61 -0.85
N TYR A 999 -20.72 -25.38 -0.05
CA TYR A 999 -21.08 -25.08 1.32
C TYR A 999 -20.83 -26.29 2.21
N SER A 1000 -20.40 -26.05 3.44
CA SER A 1000 -20.37 -27.03 4.51
C SER A 1000 -21.01 -26.46 5.78
N GLU A 1001 -21.60 -27.34 6.57
CA GLU A 1001 -22.22 -27.05 7.87
C GLU A 1001 -21.89 -28.18 8.84
N ARG A 1002 -21.31 -27.86 9.99
CA ARG A 1002 -20.91 -28.81 11.03
C ARG A 1002 -20.84 -28.14 12.40
N VAL A 1003 -20.78 -28.94 13.46
CA VAL A 1003 -20.47 -28.45 14.82
C VAL A 1003 -18.96 -28.51 15.03
N VAL A 1004 -18.36 -27.41 15.47
CA VAL A 1004 -16.96 -27.32 15.93
C VAL A 1004 -16.97 -27.03 17.42
N ARG A 1005 -16.17 -27.77 18.18
CA ARG A 1005 -16.15 -27.73 19.65
C ARG A 1005 -15.04 -26.87 20.21
N ASN A 1006 -15.29 -26.18 21.33
CA ASN A 1006 -14.31 -25.24 21.91
C ASN A 1006 -13.26 -25.86 22.85
N ASP A 1007 -13.35 -27.16 23.17
CA ASP A 1007 -12.48 -27.85 24.13
C ASP A 1007 -10.97 -27.79 23.77
N LEU A 1008 -10.61 -27.55 22.50
CA LEU A 1008 -9.23 -27.37 22.07
C LEU A 1008 -8.62 -26.08 22.65
N SER A 1009 -9.41 -24.99 22.74
CA SER A 1009 -8.98 -23.74 23.38
C SER A 1009 -8.62 -23.95 24.86
N LEU A 1010 -9.33 -24.86 25.55
CA LEU A 1010 -9.08 -25.22 26.95
C LEU A 1010 -7.77 -26.01 27.15
N ILE A 1011 -7.12 -26.50 26.08
CA ILE A 1011 -5.75 -27.00 26.12
C ILE A 1011 -4.75 -25.83 26.09
N TYR A 1012 -5.00 -24.83 25.26
CA TYR A 1012 -4.10 -23.67 25.12
C TYR A 1012 -4.15 -22.73 26.32
N LEU A 1013 -5.30 -22.61 26.98
CA LEU A 1013 -5.42 -22.05 28.32
C LEU A 1013 -4.44 -22.72 29.31
N ARG A 1014 -4.47 -24.06 29.40
CA ARG A 1014 -3.61 -24.83 30.30
C ARG A 1014 -2.13 -24.63 29.96
N ILE A 1015 -1.77 -24.62 28.68
CA ILE A 1015 -0.39 -24.43 28.22
C ILE A 1015 0.13 -23.03 28.59
N MET A 1016 -0.65 -21.97 28.33
CA MET A 1016 -0.26 -20.61 28.70
C MET A 1016 -0.11 -20.48 30.23
N ARG A 1017 -1.07 -21.03 30.99
CA ARG A 1017 -1.03 -21.06 32.46
C ARG A 1017 0.21 -21.78 32.99
N GLU A 1018 0.52 -22.98 32.51
CA GLU A 1018 1.69 -23.75 32.98
C GLU A 1018 3.02 -23.04 32.62
N LEU A 1019 3.12 -22.48 31.42
CA LEU A 1019 4.28 -21.68 31.01
C LEU A 1019 4.46 -20.44 31.91
N ALA A 1020 3.37 -19.75 32.24
CA ALA A 1020 3.39 -18.60 33.14
C ALA A 1020 3.75 -18.98 34.59
N ASN A 1021 3.15 -20.06 35.13
CA ASN A 1021 3.48 -20.58 36.47
C ASN A 1021 4.97 -20.97 36.59
N ARG A 1022 5.55 -21.59 35.56
CA ARG A 1022 7.00 -21.90 35.53
C ARG A 1022 7.89 -20.66 35.47
N HIS A 1023 7.34 -19.51 35.08
CA HIS A 1023 7.97 -18.19 35.16
C HIS A 1023 7.36 -17.33 36.28
N GLY A 1024 6.90 -17.99 37.36
CA GLY A 1024 6.57 -17.37 38.64
C GLY A 1024 5.25 -16.61 38.70
N VAL A 1025 4.38 -16.72 37.70
CA VAL A 1025 3.02 -16.13 37.74
C VAL A 1025 2.10 -17.01 38.60
N GLU A 1026 1.28 -16.42 39.47
CA GLU A 1026 0.38 -17.18 40.34
C GLU A 1026 -1.04 -17.26 39.75
N PHE A 1027 -1.29 -18.34 38.99
CA PHE A 1027 -2.63 -18.76 38.61
C PHE A 1027 -3.16 -19.91 39.47
N GLU A 1028 -4.43 -19.83 39.88
CA GLU A 1028 -5.18 -20.87 40.57
C GLU A 1028 -5.18 -22.22 39.83
N THR A 1029 -5.38 -23.33 40.54
CA THR A 1029 -5.41 -24.67 39.94
C THR A 1029 -6.74 -24.94 39.25
N ILE A 1030 -6.72 -25.08 37.91
CA ILE A 1030 -7.89 -25.44 37.10
C ILE A 1030 -8.52 -26.74 37.60
N ASN A 1031 -9.72 -26.64 38.18
CA ASN A 1031 -10.52 -27.79 38.60
C ASN A 1031 -10.94 -28.61 37.35
N GLN A 1032 -10.46 -29.85 37.27
CA GLN A 1032 -10.71 -30.74 36.13
C GLN A 1032 -12.14 -31.30 36.09
N GLU A 1033 -12.91 -31.12 37.17
CA GLU A 1033 -14.31 -31.54 37.32
C GLU A 1033 -15.30 -30.39 37.04
N SER A 1034 -14.82 -29.14 36.94
CA SER A 1034 -15.66 -28.00 36.56
C SER A 1034 -16.11 -28.09 35.10
N GLN A 1035 -17.40 -27.97 34.86
CA GLN A 1035 -18.00 -28.08 33.52
C GLN A 1035 -17.46 -27.03 32.53
N SER A 1036 -17.04 -25.85 33.00
CA SER A 1036 -16.42 -24.79 32.18
C SER A 1036 -14.98 -25.11 31.74
N TYR A 1037 -14.32 -26.08 32.37
CA TYR A 1037 -12.90 -26.35 32.20
C TYR A 1037 -12.55 -27.80 31.86
N ALA A 1038 -13.45 -28.76 32.07
CA ALA A 1038 -13.22 -30.19 31.88
C ALA A 1038 -12.88 -30.55 30.41
N LEU A 1039 -11.84 -31.38 30.23
CA LEU A 1039 -11.46 -31.89 28.91
C LEU A 1039 -12.09 -33.27 28.62
N PRO A 1040 -12.61 -33.51 27.41
CA PRO A 1040 -13.19 -34.79 27.02
C PRO A 1040 -12.10 -35.85 26.90
N GLY A 1041 -12.43 -37.12 27.18
CA GLY A 1041 -11.45 -38.20 27.31
C GLY A 1041 -10.50 -38.36 26.12
N GLU A 1042 -11.02 -38.16 24.91
CA GLU A 1042 -10.25 -38.20 23.65
C GLU A 1042 -9.17 -37.11 23.53
N LEU A 1043 -9.41 -35.92 24.10
CA LEU A 1043 -8.43 -34.83 24.10
C LEU A 1043 -7.37 -34.97 25.20
N LYS A 1044 -7.59 -35.76 26.26
CA LYS A 1044 -6.64 -35.88 27.39
C LYS A 1044 -5.27 -36.44 26.96
N GLY A 1045 -5.22 -37.27 25.91
CA GLY A 1045 -3.97 -37.73 25.30
C GLY A 1045 -3.24 -36.64 24.52
N ILE A 1046 -3.98 -35.94 23.66
CA ILE A 1046 -3.50 -34.81 22.84
C ILE A 1046 -2.98 -33.68 23.73
N ALA A 1047 -3.73 -33.29 24.75
CA ALA A 1047 -3.38 -32.23 25.69
C ALA A 1047 -2.02 -32.46 26.36
N ARG A 1048 -1.71 -33.71 26.74
CA ARG A 1048 -0.40 -34.07 27.31
C ARG A 1048 0.74 -33.86 26.30
N LYS A 1049 0.55 -34.24 25.04
CA LYS A 1049 1.56 -34.08 23.98
C LYS A 1049 1.80 -32.61 23.63
N LEU A 1050 0.72 -31.84 23.46
CA LEU A 1050 0.79 -30.41 23.18
C LEU A 1050 1.47 -29.65 24.35
N MET A 1051 1.18 -30.04 25.59
CA MET A 1051 1.84 -29.53 26.79
C MET A 1051 3.35 -29.85 26.78
N MET A 1052 3.74 -31.12 26.67
CA MET A 1052 5.17 -31.52 26.63
C MET A 1052 5.94 -30.81 25.50
N PHE A 1053 5.33 -30.63 24.32
CA PHE A 1053 5.94 -29.89 23.22
C PHE A 1053 6.12 -28.39 23.57
N ALA A 1054 5.08 -27.71 24.06
CA ALA A 1054 5.13 -26.28 24.40
C ALA A 1054 6.11 -25.97 25.54
N LEU A 1055 6.33 -26.93 26.43
CA LEU A 1055 7.31 -26.85 27.53
C LEU A 1055 8.75 -27.18 27.12
N GLY A 1056 8.99 -27.61 25.87
CA GLY A 1056 10.29 -28.07 25.38
C GLY A 1056 10.71 -29.47 25.87
N GLU A 1057 9.80 -30.20 26.51
CA GLU A 1057 10.00 -31.57 27.00
C GLU A 1057 9.93 -32.61 25.85
N SER A 1058 9.27 -32.27 24.73
CA SER A 1058 9.47 -32.93 23.42
C SER A 1058 9.92 -31.94 22.35
N ARG A 1059 10.67 -32.44 21.37
CA ARG A 1059 11.12 -31.68 20.18
C ARG A 1059 10.08 -31.63 19.05
N SER A 1060 9.00 -32.41 19.16
CA SER A 1060 7.98 -32.53 18.14
C SER A 1060 6.59 -32.78 18.76
N LEU A 1061 5.54 -32.44 18.00
CA LEU A 1061 4.15 -32.48 18.47
C LEU A 1061 3.59 -33.91 18.66
N ASP A 1062 4.22 -34.91 18.06
CA ASP A 1062 4.01 -36.37 18.25
C ASP A 1062 2.54 -36.86 18.19
N LEU A 1063 1.67 -36.10 17.55
CA LEU A 1063 0.28 -36.47 17.25
C LEU A 1063 0.24 -37.49 16.10
N SER A 1064 -0.44 -38.61 16.32
CA SER A 1064 -0.72 -39.60 15.29
C SER A 1064 -1.65 -39.04 14.19
N LEU A 1065 -1.77 -39.77 13.08
CA LEU A 1065 -2.71 -39.42 12.01
C LEU A 1065 -4.17 -39.39 12.52
N ASN A 1066 -4.53 -40.27 13.44
CA ASN A 1066 -5.87 -40.32 14.03
C ASN A 1066 -6.14 -39.12 14.95
N GLU A 1067 -5.14 -38.69 15.74
CA GLU A 1067 -5.25 -37.48 16.57
C GLU A 1067 -5.35 -36.21 15.71
N HIS A 1068 -4.59 -36.12 14.61
CA HIS A 1068 -4.71 -35.03 13.64
C HIS A 1068 -6.10 -35.00 12.97
N ALA A 1069 -6.62 -36.16 12.55
CA ALA A 1069 -7.94 -36.26 11.92
C ALA A 1069 -9.08 -35.89 12.90
N LEU A 1070 -9.00 -36.35 14.15
CA LEU A 1070 -9.94 -36.00 15.22
C LEU A 1070 -10.01 -34.48 15.44
N LEU A 1071 -8.85 -33.81 15.51
CA LEU A 1071 -8.79 -32.36 15.66
C LEU A 1071 -9.39 -31.65 14.44
N ALA A 1072 -8.98 -32.02 13.23
CA ALA A 1072 -9.47 -31.44 11.98
C ALA A 1072 -11.00 -31.59 11.81
N GLN A 1073 -11.57 -32.72 12.22
CA GLN A 1073 -12.99 -33.03 12.03
C GLN A 1073 -13.89 -32.32 13.04
N ARG A 1074 -13.48 -32.18 14.31
CA ARG A 1074 -14.37 -31.78 15.42
C ARG A 1074 -13.94 -30.55 16.23
N TYR A 1075 -12.70 -30.08 16.10
CA TYR A 1075 -12.12 -29.10 17.03
C TYR A 1075 -11.38 -27.92 16.36
N ILE A 1076 -10.99 -28.04 15.09
CA ILE A 1076 -10.29 -27.01 14.32
C ILE A 1076 -11.24 -26.39 13.30
N HIS A 1077 -11.34 -25.06 13.26
CA HIS A 1077 -12.18 -24.34 12.30
C HIS A 1077 -11.62 -24.31 10.86
N LEU A 1078 -12.50 -24.08 9.89
CA LEU A 1078 -12.17 -23.81 8.49
C LEU A 1078 -11.92 -22.31 8.29
N SER A 1079 -10.75 -21.88 8.77
CA SER A 1079 -10.27 -20.48 8.74
C SER A 1079 -10.60 -19.77 7.43
N SER A 1080 -10.15 -20.31 6.30
CA SER A 1080 -10.36 -19.71 4.98
C SER A 1080 -11.72 -20.08 4.36
N ASN A 1081 -12.60 -19.10 4.19
CA ASN A 1081 -13.92 -19.27 3.56
C ASN A 1081 -14.40 -18.00 2.84
N TRP A 1082 -15.40 -18.16 1.97
CA TRP A 1082 -16.01 -17.11 1.15
C TRP A 1082 -17.37 -16.66 1.72
N ASN A 1083 -17.52 -16.63 3.04
CA ASN A 1083 -18.62 -15.89 3.66
C ASN A 1083 -18.36 -14.38 3.46
N ALA A 1084 -19.37 -13.64 3.00
CA ALA A 1084 -19.26 -12.19 2.89
C ALA A 1084 -19.61 -11.50 4.22
N ALA A 1085 -19.16 -10.27 4.40
CA ALA A 1085 -19.56 -9.41 5.50
C ALA A 1085 -21.10 -9.23 5.55
N LYS A 1086 -21.62 -9.05 6.77
CA LYS A 1086 -23.05 -9.01 7.12
C LYS A 1086 -23.88 -8.17 6.12
N GLY A 1087 -24.85 -8.83 5.48
CA GLY A 1087 -25.75 -8.20 4.50
C GLY A 1087 -25.23 -8.03 3.06
N LEU A 1088 -23.98 -8.42 2.74
CA LEU A 1088 -23.34 -8.09 1.46
C LEU A 1088 -23.08 -9.30 0.51
N ASN A 1089 -23.79 -10.41 0.72
CA ASN A 1089 -23.67 -11.70 0.00
C ASN A 1089 -23.92 -11.65 -1.52
N GLU A 1090 -24.37 -10.51 -2.07
CA GLU A 1090 -24.84 -10.36 -3.45
C GLU A 1090 -23.83 -9.61 -4.35
N THR A 1091 -22.82 -8.99 -3.74
CA THR A 1091 -21.98 -7.94 -4.36
C THR A 1091 -20.89 -8.44 -5.29
N GLY A 1092 -20.37 -9.66 -5.09
CA GLY A 1092 -19.32 -10.30 -5.91
C GLY A 1092 -17.88 -9.74 -5.76
N LEU A 1093 -17.72 -8.59 -5.10
CA LEU A 1093 -16.43 -7.93 -4.83
C LEU A 1093 -15.56 -8.78 -3.88
N SER A 1094 -14.26 -8.88 -4.16
CA SER A 1094 -13.31 -9.64 -3.33
C SER A 1094 -13.12 -9.08 -1.92
N ILE A 1095 -13.17 -7.75 -1.78
CA ILE A 1095 -12.91 -7.03 -0.51
C ILE A 1095 -13.94 -7.35 0.60
N LEU A 1096 -15.13 -7.83 0.22
CA LEU A 1096 -16.22 -8.11 1.17
C LEU A 1096 -16.18 -9.54 1.73
N PHE A 1097 -15.24 -10.38 1.27
CA PHE A 1097 -14.98 -11.72 1.82
C PHE A 1097 -13.81 -11.65 2.80
N ILE A 1098 -14.09 -11.26 4.06
CA ILE A 1098 -13.08 -11.03 5.10
C ILE A 1098 -12.23 -12.29 5.34
N ASN A 1099 -12.85 -13.47 5.36
CA ASN A 1099 -12.18 -14.74 5.59
C ASN A 1099 -11.62 -15.40 4.30
N ARG A 1100 -11.52 -14.69 3.16
CA ARG A 1100 -11.09 -15.32 1.89
C ARG A 1100 -9.74 -16.05 2.03
N PRO A 1101 -9.53 -17.19 1.33
CA PRO A 1101 -8.24 -17.88 1.34
C PRO A 1101 -7.07 -16.99 0.93
N ALA A 1102 -5.95 -17.16 1.62
CA ALA A 1102 -4.63 -16.68 1.22
C ALA A 1102 -4.14 -17.38 -0.05
N ASP A 1103 -3.26 -16.71 -0.78
CA ASP A 1103 -2.65 -17.26 -1.98
C ASP A 1103 -1.81 -18.49 -1.63
N GLN A 1104 -1.90 -19.53 -2.46
CA GLN A 1104 -1.34 -20.87 -2.21
C GLN A 1104 -1.83 -21.57 -0.91
N SER A 1105 -2.84 -21.02 -0.20
CA SER A 1105 -3.30 -21.51 1.11
C SER A 1105 -2.19 -21.62 2.16
N VAL A 1106 -1.32 -20.60 2.22
CA VAL A 1106 -0.25 -20.47 3.23
C VAL A 1106 -0.66 -19.48 4.32
N ARG A 1107 -0.21 -19.67 5.57
CA ARG A 1107 -0.39 -18.70 6.66
C ARG A 1107 0.38 -17.42 6.33
N VAL A 1108 -0.30 -16.28 6.32
CA VAL A 1108 0.34 -14.96 6.18
C VAL A 1108 1.05 -14.63 7.50
N VAL A 1109 2.33 -14.26 7.47
CA VAL A 1109 3.12 -13.94 8.67
C VAL A 1109 4.05 -12.77 8.41
N HIS A 1110 3.93 -11.74 9.25
CA HIS A 1110 4.80 -10.57 9.30
C HIS A 1110 5.83 -10.70 10.44
N PRO A 1111 7.01 -10.07 10.33
CA PRO A 1111 8.06 -10.15 11.36
C PRO A 1111 7.65 -9.48 12.69
N ASN A 1112 8.47 -9.70 13.72
CA ASN A 1112 8.50 -8.87 14.93
C ASN A 1112 9.20 -7.53 14.57
N ALA A 1113 8.41 -6.53 14.21
CA ALA A 1113 8.82 -5.20 13.76
C ALA A 1113 7.93 -4.12 14.41
#